data_AF-A0A2T6LY80-F1
#
_entry.id   AF-A0A2T6LY80-F1
#
_cell.length_a   1.000
_cell.length_b   1.000
_cell.length_c   1.000
_cell.angle_alpha   90.00
_cell.angle_beta   90.00
_cell.angle_gamma   90.00
#
_symmetry.space_group_name_H-M   'P 1'
#
loop_
_entity.id
_entity.type
_entity.pdbx_description
1 polymer ?
#
loop_
_entity_poly.entity_id
_entity_poly.type
_entity_poly.pdbx_seq_one_letter_code
_entity_poly.pdbx_strand_id
1 'polypeptide(L)'
;MLSVLAKVSPLHLATGQRLDVRVASAQDRRITGLGGKVWEPAMVTPPSIGIALWNGDFTDAISAAAATLPVNVGILKETYAQADDTMWIGAPVEIYAEPAGTVWPWRTLFRGKVTGFTRKSNNLSLTCEVDSEPFKANVLVKTYAGTTGAEGPVSIKDKVKPLVLGWAMNVEPQLIDSDDSVYQFSGYGPIEGVTTLYERGSDFGASVGDYATYAALVAATIPRGRWATCLAAGMVRLGAPAYGVITGDVRGHVVGGSTPRLTGKVIQALAQIAGIDPDMLQTSTLDTLDAEVPFPINLVLTDQTKFIDIAQQLARCCNAQAGVSLTGEFFATRVAFDRDQEITFDAQGRAYPQVTASEESYVSVPYWRTTIGANRSWRVHSADEIAFEAPIIERGLYSPTETYREGNWVSLADGSEWLYIALAPTSGNAPPAWPTTANAYWQNKRPPTKAQDITFNTGQTIEALKPAEANATNGAPAGTPVGDKTATDVSSTVKAGGGVATDQVATAAIQNVAVSKTNYTTLSNPIPLPDAVDVDIFSLTVTKDEASSLMRIEASVIIESDDDIRGDFTFYNSAGSASQVYSIFMNGALSTFRTVISITALFSGLGAGTTTHKLKFRRNGGATVVTANANSLFSVREEKK
;
A
#
# COMPACT_ATOMS: atom_id res chain seq x y z
N MET A 1 -26.51 25.47 19.34
CA MET A 1 -26.79 24.03 19.52
C MET A 1 -27.70 23.59 18.38
N LEU A 2 -27.39 22.48 17.71
CA LEU A 2 -28.23 21.95 16.63
C LEU A 2 -29.53 21.38 17.22
N SER A 3 -30.65 21.66 16.58
CA SER A 3 -31.93 21.01 16.86
C SER A 3 -32.13 19.88 15.86
N VAL A 4 -32.71 18.77 16.32
CA VAL A 4 -32.94 17.58 15.49
C VAL A 4 -34.44 17.33 15.36
N LEU A 5 -34.88 17.01 14.14
CA LEU A 5 -36.23 16.60 13.82
C LEU A 5 -36.16 15.21 13.16
N ALA A 6 -37.16 14.36 13.40
CA ALA A 6 -37.28 13.10 12.68
C ALA A 6 -38.74 12.83 12.31
N LYS A 7 -38.93 12.35 11.08
CA LYS A 7 -40.21 11.88 10.54
C LYS A 7 -40.11 10.37 10.39
N VAL A 8 -41.03 9.64 11.00
CA VAL A 8 -41.17 8.18 10.86
C VAL A 8 -42.56 7.89 10.33
N SER A 9 -42.69 7.02 9.33
CA SER A 9 -44.00 6.76 8.69
C SER A 9 -44.47 5.31 8.88
N PRO A 10 -44.78 4.87 10.13
CA PRO A 10 -45.19 3.50 10.41
C PRO A 10 -46.56 3.17 9.84
N LEU A 11 -46.83 1.87 9.66
CA LEU A 11 -48.11 1.38 9.14
C LEU A 11 -49.12 1.25 10.29
N HIS A 12 -50.27 1.90 10.20
CA HIS A 12 -51.36 1.71 11.16
C HIS A 12 -52.07 0.38 10.90
N LEU A 13 -52.11 -0.51 11.90
CA LEU A 13 -52.53 -1.90 11.73
C LEU A 13 -54.00 -2.05 11.33
N ALA A 14 -54.88 -1.20 11.85
CA ALA A 14 -56.32 -1.31 11.60
C ALA A 14 -56.74 -0.73 10.24
N THR A 15 -56.05 0.29 9.73
CA THR A 15 -56.42 0.99 8.49
C THR A 15 -55.54 0.63 7.30
N GLY A 16 -54.38 0.03 7.53
CA GLY A 16 -53.38 -0.24 6.50
C GLY A 16 -52.77 1.01 5.88
N GLN A 17 -52.96 2.19 6.48
CA GLN A 17 -52.41 3.46 6.00
C GLN A 17 -51.13 3.82 6.78
N ARG A 18 -50.19 4.50 6.14
CA ARG A 18 -49.01 5.03 6.84
C ARG A 18 -49.37 6.30 7.61
N LEU A 19 -48.92 6.40 8.85
CA LEU A 19 -49.08 7.57 9.71
C LEU A 19 -47.77 8.33 9.78
N ASP A 20 -47.74 9.63 9.43
CA ASP A 20 -46.53 10.43 9.56
C ASP A 20 -46.33 10.89 11.02
N VAL A 21 -45.51 10.16 11.77
CA VAL A 21 -45.10 10.52 13.13
C VAL A 21 -43.91 11.47 13.10
N ARG A 22 -44.06 12.66 13.68
CA ARG A 22 -43.03 13.71 13.70
C ARG A 22 -42.57 14.00 15.11
N VAL A 23 -41.27 13.90 15.34
CA VAL A 23 -40.63 14.13 16.63
C VAL A 23 -39.53 15.17 16.55
N ALA A 24 -39.30 15.87 17.65
CA ALA A 24 -38.28 16.90 17.84
C ALA A 24 -37.40 16.60 19.06
N SER A 25 -36.17 17.11 19.04
CA SER A 25 -35.20 16.95 20.12
C SER A 25 -35.45 17.83 21.33
N ALA A 26 -36.29 18.87 21.20
CA ALA A 26 -36.54 19.83 22.26
C ALA A 26 -37.92 20.51 22.10
N GLN A 27 -38.48 20.96 23.23
CA GLN A 27 -39.69 21.77 23.25
C GLN A 27 -39.35 23.26 22.99
N ASP A 28 -39.10 23.59 21.72
CA ASP A 28 -38.82 24.96 21.27
C ASP A 28 -39.82 25.39 20.19
N ARG A 29 -40.51 26.51 20.41
CA ARG A 29 -41.52 27.06 19.48
C ARG A 29 -40.97 27.31 18.07
N ARG A 30 -39.66 27.54 17.93
CA ARG A 30 -38.99 27.73 16.64
C ARG A 30 -38.91 26.45 15.80
N ILE A 31 -39.10 25.27 16.41
CA ILE A 31 -38.98 23.97 15.73
C ILE A 31 -40.28 23.14 15.82
N THR A 32 -41.05 23.24 16.92
CA THR A 32 -42.25 22.42 17.13
C THR A 32 -43.42 22.71 16.19
N GLY A 33 -43.44 23.89 15.57
CA GLY A 33 -44.42 24.29 14.54
C GLY A 33 -43.84 24.42 13.12
N LEU A 34 -42.63 23.91 12.89
CA LEU A 34 -41.87 24.19 11.67
C LEU A 34 -42.55 23.58 10.42
N GLY A 35 -42.60 24.37 9.34
CA GLY A 35 -43.24 23.96 8.08
C GLY A 35 -44.77 23.80 8.16
N GLY A 36 -45.42 24.39 9.16
CA GLY A 36 -46.85 24.22 9.41
C GLY A 36 -47.21 22.81 9.88
N LYS A 37 -46.24 22.05 10.40
CA LYS A 37 -46.41 20.71 10.94
C LYS A 37 -46.16 20.72 12.44
N VAL A 38 -46.79 19.79 13.15
CA VAL A 38 -46.57 19.58 14.58
C VAL A 38 -45.43 18.58 14.75
N TRP A 39 -44.37 19.00 15.43
CA TRP A 39 -43.24 18.16 15.80
C TRP A 39 -43.23 17.97 17.32
N GLU A 40 -43.51 16.76 17.76
CA GLU A 40 -43.61 16.46 19.20
C GLU A 40 -42.24 16.37 19.86
N PRO A 41 -41.98 17.05 20.99
CA PRO A 41 -40.69 16.99 21.69
C PRO A 41 -40.53 15.66 22.45
N ALA A 42 -40.58 14.55 21.72
CA ALA A 42 -40.64 13.20 22.24
C ALA A 42 -39.34 12.42 22.05
N MET A 43 -38.28 12.99 21.47
CA MET A 43 -36.98 12.31 21.44
C MET A 43 -36.40 12.22 22.85
N VAL A 44 -36.01 11.01 23.28
CA VAL A 44 -35.42 10.80 24.61
C VAL A 44 -33.99 11.33 24.66
N THR A 45 -33.24 11.08 23.59
CA THR A 45 -31.91 11.62 23.32
C THR A 45 -31.79 11.92 21.82
N PRO A 46 -30.86 12.78 21.39
CA PRO A 46 -30.56 12.94 19.97
C PRO A 46 -30.23 11.58 19.32
N PRO A 47 -30.61 11.37 18.05
CA PRO A 47 -30.30 10.14 17.35
C PRO A 47 -28.79 9.99 17.13
N SER A 48 -28.31 8.75 17.17
CA SER A 48 -26.97 8.40 16.69
C SER A 48 -27.06 7.97 15.23
N ILE A 49 -26.14 8.43 14.39
CA ILE A 49 -26.03 8.09 12.97
C ILE A 49 -24.59 7.67 12.71
N GLY A 50 -24.37 6.59 11.98
CA GLY A 50 -23.04 6.10 11.66
C GLY A 50 -22.98 5.39 10.32
N ILE A 51 -21.85 5.53 9.64
CA ILE A 51 -21.48 4.76 8.46
C ILE A 51 -20.03 4.32 8.62
N ALA A 52 -19.77 3.05 8.33
CA ALA A 52 -18.41 2.50 8.33
C ALA A 52 -17.90 2.48 6.88
N LEU A 53 -17.09 3.49 6.53
CA LEU A 53 -16.55 3.64 5.18
C LEU A 53 -15.40 2.67 4.94
N TRP A 54 -14.51 2.46 5.92
CA TRP A 54 -13.24 1.76 5.72
C TRP A 54 -12.96 0.78 6.86
N ASN A 55 -12.31 -0.35 6.55
CA ASN A 55 -12.01 -1.43 7.50
C ASN A 55 -10.52 -1.61 7.82
N GLY A 56 -9.60 -0.86 7.20
CA GLY A 56 -8.16 -1.06 7.39
C GLY A 56 -7.40 -1.49 6.13
N ASP A 57 -8.00 -2.30 5.26
CA ASP A 57 -7.26 -3.03 4.22
C ASP A 57 -7.94 -3.02 2.84
N PHE A 58 -9.00 -2.22 2.63
CA PHE A 58 -9.80 -2.19 1.38
C PHE A 58 -10.35 -3.57 0.96
N THR A 59 -10.41 -4.52 1.90
CA THR A 59 -10.82 -5.92 1.67
C THR A 59 -12.33 -6.11 1.81
N ASP A 60 -13.00 -5.33 2.65
CA ASP A 60 -14.43 -5.48 2.91
C ASP A 60 -15.30 -4.41 2.22
N ALA A 61 -16.56 -4.75 2.03
CA ALA A 61 -17.57 -3.83 1.51
C ALA A 61 -17.93 -2.76 2.55
N ILE A 62 -18.34 -1.57 2.09
CA ILE A 62 -18.91 -0.53 2.97
C ILE A 62 -20.21 -1.08 3.57
N SER A 63 -20.33 -1.04 4.89
CA SER A 63 -21.58 -1.37 5.58
C SER A 63 -22.63 -0.29 5.31
N ALA A 64 -23.88 -0.71 5.14
CA ALA A 64 -24.99 0.24 5.05
C ALA A 64 -25.03 1.13 6.30
N ALA A 65 -25.30 2.42 6.09
CA ALA A 65 -25.36 3.33 7.22
C ALA A 65 -26.56 3.04 8.11
N ALA A 66 -26.37 3.24 9.41
CA ALA A 66 -27.37 2.96 10.42
C ALA A 66 -27.65 4.19 11.28
N ALA A 67 -28.86 4.24 11.83
CA ALA A 67 -29.25 5.23 12.81
C ALA A 67 -30.04 4.60 13.95
N THR A 68 -29.89 5.13 15.17
CA THR A 68 -30.76 4.78 16.30
C THR A 68 -31.55 6.00 16.73
N LEU A 69 -32.87 5.86 16.81
CA LEU A 69 -33.79 6.94 17.18
C LEU A 69 -34.63 6.52 18.40
N PRO A 70 -34.28 7.01 19.61
CA PRO A 70 -35.07 6.76 20.81
C PRO A 70 -36.17 7.81 21.00
N VAL A 71 -37.41 7.36 21.09
CA VAL A 71 -38.61 8.19 21.26
C VAL A 71 -39.45 7.75 22.45
N ASN A 72 -40.07 8.72 23.11
CA ASN A 72 -41.02 8.50 24.20
C ASN A 72 -42.43 8.41 23.62
N VAL A 73 -42.97 7.19 23.57
CA VAL A 73 -44.31 6.88 23.06
C VAL A 73 -45.40 7.50 23.92
N GLY A 74 -45.16 7.74 25.22
CA GLY A 74 -46.12 8.38 26.11
C GLY A 74 -46.42 9.83 25.68
N ILE A 75 -45.37 10.62 25.41
CA ILE A 75 -45.49 12.00 24.91
C ILE A 75 -46.07 12.00 23.50
N LEU A 76 -45.58 11.10 22.63
CA LEU A 76 -46.06 10.95 21.26
C LEU A 76 -47.58 10.76 21.16
N LYS A 77 -48.20 10.06 22.12
CA LYS A 77 -49.65 9.80 22.13
C LYS A 77 -50.50 11.04 22.33
N GLU A 78 -49.96 12.14 22.86
CA GLU A 78 -50.70 13.40 23.02
C GLU A 78 -51.18 13.93 21.65
N THR A 79 -50.38 13.70 20.61
CA THR A 79 -50.71 14.10 19.22
C THR A 79 -51.04 12.91 18.33
N TYR A 80 -50.41 11.77 18.56
CA TYR A 80 -50.58 10.54 17.79
C TYR A 80 -51.14 9.43 18.67
N ALA A 81 -52.42 9.53 19.06
CA ALA A 81 -53.08 8.57 19.96
C ALA A 81 -52.95 7.10 19.49
N GLN A 82 -52.84 6.90 18.18
CA GLN A 82 -52.70 5.61 17.51
C GLN A 82 -51.27 5.03 17.52
N ALA A 83 -50.29 5.69 18.16
CA ALA A 83 -48.89 5.27 18.10
C ALA A 83 -48.64 3.84 18.60
N ASP A 84 -49.49 3.31 19.50
CA ASP A 84 -49.41 1.92 19.96
C ASP A 84 -49.91 0.90 18.94
N ASP A 85 -50.82 1.30 18.05
CA ASP A 85 -51.47 0.44 17.05
C ASP A 85 -50.76 0.50 15.69
N THR A 86 -49.46 0.76 15.71
CA THR A 86 -48.64 0.90 14.50
C THR A 86 -47.53 -0.15 14.43
N MET A 87 -47.29 -0.63 13.21
CA MET A 87 -46.14 -1.44 12.88
C MET A 87 -44.99 -0.53 12.48
N TRP A 88 -43.95 -0.52 13.33
CA TRP A 88 -42.76 0.30 13.15
C TRP A 88 -41.76 -0.30 12.15
N ILE A 89 -41.66 -1.62 12.07
CA ILE A 89 -40.72 -2.29 11.15
C ILE A 89 -41.09 -1.98 9.69
N GLY A 90 -40.09 -1.62 8.88
CA GLY A 90 -40.27 -1.22 7.48
C GLY A 90 -40.86 0.19 7.31
N ALA A 91 -40.97 0.98 8.38
CA ALA A 91 -41.34 2.39 8.29
C ALA A 91 -40.19 3.23 7.69
N PRO A 92 -40.44 4.08 6.69
CA PRO A 92 -39.47 5.07 6.25
C PRO A 92 -39.18 6.07 7.37
N VAL A 93 -37.91 6.45 7.46
CA VAL A 93 -37.38 7.41 8.44
C VAL A 93 -36.58 8.47 7.73
N GLU A 94 -36.84 9.72 8.07
CA GLU A 94 -36.05 10.88 7.66
C GLU A 94 -35.63 11.66 8.91
N ILE A 95 -34.33 11.97 9.03
CA ILE A 95 -33.76 12.74 10.14
C ILE A 95 -33.15 14.02 9.59
N TYR A 96 -33.46 15.14 10.22
CA TYR A 96 -33.00 16.48 9.85
C TYR A 96 -32.32 17.14 11.04
N ALA A 97 -31.28 17.96 10.81
CA ALA A 97 -30.74 18.81 11.86
C ALA A 97 -30.19 20.13 11.33
N GLU A 98 -30.61 21.22 11.97
CA GLU A 98 -30.14 22.58 11.72
C GLU A 98 -30.21 23.42 13.02
N PRO A 99 -29.59 24.61 13.06
CA PRO A 99 -29.82 25.56 14.15
C PRO A 99 -31.30 25.94 14.29
N ALA A 100 -31.78 26.08 15.53
CA ALA A 100 -33.14 26.55 15.78
C ALA A 100 -33.38 27.96 15.19
N GLY A 101 -34.45 28.11 14.42
CA GLY A 101 -34.76 29.36 13.69
C GLY A 101 -34.41 29.32 12.20
N THR A 102 -33.68 28.29 11.74
CA THR A 102 -33.49 28.04 10.29
C THR A 102 -34.83 27.74 9.62
N VAL A 103 -35.05 28.33 8.45
CA VAL A 103 -36.29 28.18 7.67
C VAL A 103 -36.39 26.76 7.10
N TRP A 104 -37.61 26.21 7.02
CA TRP A 104 -37.89 24.92 6.39
C TRP A 104 -37.84 25.01 4.85
N PRO A 105 -37.37 23.99 4.11
CA PRO A 105 -36.91 22.67 4.57
C PRO A 105 -35.49 22.64 5.13
N TRP A 106 -35.28 21.81 6.14
CA TRP A 106 -33.95 21.53 6.68
C TRP A 106 -33.22 20.47 5.87
N ARG A 107 -31.88 20.46 5.96
CA ARG A 107 -31.09 19.40 5.33
C ARG A 107 -31.45 18.03 5.90
N THR A 108 -31.51 17.02 5.03
CA THR A 108 -31.68 15.63 5.45
C THR A 108 -30.31 15.07 5.81
N LEU A 109 -30.15 14.60 7.05
CA LEU A 109 -28.93 13.94 7.51
C LEU A 109 -28.98 12.42 7.31
N PHE A 110 -30.18 11.84 7.38
CA PHE A 110 -30.37 10.40 7.22
C PHE A 110 -31.72 10.12 6.57
N ARG A 111 -31.73 9.19 5.62
CA ARG A 111 -32.94 8.63 5.01
C ARG A 111 -32.80 7.11 4.95
N GLY A 112 -33.75 6.41 5.54
CA GLY A 112 -33.71 4.95 5.58
C GLY A 112 -35.03 4.33 6.00
N LYS A 113 -34.97 3.10 6.49
CA LYS A 113 -36.11 2.34 7.00
C LYS A 113 -35.81 1.74 8.36
N VAL A 114 -36.85 1.59 9.19
CA VAL A 114 -36.74 0.88 10.48
C VAL A 114 -36.52 -0.61 10.22
N THR A 115 -35.42 -1.16 10.70
CA THR A 115 -35.08 -2.60 10.59
C THR A 115 -35.39 -3.36 11.87
N GLY A 116 -35.44 -2.67 13.01
CA GLY A 116 -35.79 -3.26 14.30
C GLY A 116 -36.24 -2.21 15.30
N PHE A 117 -36.82 -2.66 16.41
CA PHE A 117 -37.13 -1.78 17.52
C PHE A 117 -37.07 -2.52 18.85
N THR A 118 -36.77 -1.77 19.91
CA THR A 118 -36.83 -2.25 21.30
C THR A 118 -37.72 -1.32 22.09
N ARG A 119 -38.69 -1.87 22.83
CA ARG A 119 -39.60 -1.08 23.67
C ARG A 119 -39.43 -1.44 25.14
N LYS A 120 -39.17 -0.44 25.99
CA LYS A 120 -39.15 -0.56 27.45
C LYS A 120 -40.08 0.49 28.05
N SER A 121 -41.25 0.06 28.51
CA SER A 121 -42.32 0.96 28.97
C SER A 121 -42.68 1.98 27.87
N ASN A 122 -42.59 3.28 28.16
CA ASN A 122 -42.84 4.36 27.21
C ASN A 122 -41.64 4.68 26.31
N ASN A 123 -40.46 4.10 26.51
CA ASN A 123 -39.29 4.35 25.67
C ASN A 123 -39.22 3.32 24.53
N LEU A 124 -39.37 3.80 23.30
CA LEU A 124 -39.22 3.03 22.07
C LEU A 124 -37.92 3.44 21.39
N SER A 125 -37.00 2.51 21.22
CA SER A 125 -35.76 2.71 20.48
C SER A 125 -35.90 2.07 19.10
N LEU A 126 -35.87 2.88 18.05
CA LEU A 126 -35.92 2.40 16.67
C LEU A 126 -34.49 2.22 16.14
N THR A 127 -34.21 1.05 15.58
CA THR A 127 -33.00 0.78 14.79
C THR A 127 -33.34 0.96 13.32
N CYS A 128 -32.60 1.82 12.63
CA CYS A 128 -32.84 2.20 11.25
C CYS A 128 -31.60 1.92 10.41
N GLU A 129 -31.81 1.56 9.15
CA GLU A 129 -30.75 1.34 8.16
C GLU A 129 -31.13 2.02 6.84
N VAL A 130 -30.15 2.53 6.13
CA VAL A 130 -30.35 3.04 4.77
C VAL A 130 -30.79 1.89 3.85
N ASP A 131 -31.70 2.18 2.91
CA ASP A 131 -32.19 1.15 2.01
C ASP A 131 -31.17 0.80 0.91
N SER A 132 -30.43 -0.29 1.12
CA SER A 132 -29.47 -0.81 0.15
C SER A 132 -30.09 -1.79 -0.86
N GLU A 133 -31.35 -2.17 -0.69
CA GLU A 133 -32.01 -3.21 -1.49
C GLU A 133 -32.05 -2.91 -2.99
N PRO A 134 -32.34 -1.68 -3.43
CA PRO A 134 -32.36 -1.37 -4.87
C PRO A 134 -31.02 -1.62 -5.58
N PHE A 135 -29.91 -1.51 -4.85
CA PHE A 135 -28.56 -1.73 -5.40
C PHE A 135 -28.15 -3.21 -5.43
N LYS A 136 -28.95 -4.10 -4.84
CA LYS A 136 -28.78 -5.57 -4.93
C LYS A 136 -29.51 -6.18 -6.15
N ALA A 137 -29.98 -5.33 -7.05
CA ALA A 137 -30.53 -5.74 -8.34
C ALA A 137 -29.50 -6.54 -9.15
N ASN A 138 -30.00 -7.51 -9.91
CA ASN A 138 -29.21 -8.23 -10.90
C ASN A 138 -28.86 -7.29 -12.06
N VAL A 139 -27.60 -7.27 -12.47
CA VAL A 139 -27.18 -6.47 -13.63
C VAL A 139 -27.72 -7.09 -14.92
N LEU A 140 -27.59 -8.40 -15.09
CA LEU A 140 -28.00 -9.07 -16.33
C LEU A 140 -29.50 -9.38 -16.28
N VAL A 141 -30.33 -8.46 -16.76
CA VAL A 141 -31.80 -8.55 -16.70
C VAL A 141 -32.45 -9.34 -17.85
N LYS A 142 -31.68 -9.77 -18.86
CA LYS A 142 -32.19 -10.51 -20.03
C LYS A 142 -31.63 -11.92 -20.09
N THR A 143 -32.49 -12.88 -20.41
CA THR A 143 -32.12 -14.28 -20.70
C THR A 143 -32.55 -14.68 -22.11
N TYR A 144 -31.94 -15.73 -22.64
CA TYR A 144 -32.37 -16.35 -23.90
C TYR A 144 -33.67 -17.13 -23.71
N ALA A 145 -34.65 -16.93 -24.59
CA ALA A 145 -35.92 -17.64 -24.52
C ALA A 145 -35.83 -19.11 -25.00
N GLY A 146 -34.79 -19.47 -25.77
CA GLY A 146 -34.61 -20.81 -26.30
C GLY A 146 -35.57 -21.16 -27.44
N THR A 147 -36.08 -20.15 -28.15
CA THR A 147 -37.10 -20.29 -29.22
C THR A 147 -36.51 -20.33 -30.63
N THR A 148 -35.21 -20.60 -30.76
CA THR A 148 -34.38 -20.53 -31.97
C THR A 148 -34.13 -19.10 -32.48
N GLY A 149 -33.28 -18.98 -33.51
CA GLY A 149 -32.86 -17.73 -34.11
C GLY A 149 -32.21 -16.75 -33.12
N ALA A 150 -32.70 -15.51 -33.09
CA ALA A 150 -32.18 -14.45 -32.19
C ALA A 150 -32.23 -14.81 -30.68
N GLU A 151 -33.08 -15.76 -30.30
CA GLU A 151 -33.28 -16.19 -28.91
C GLU A 151 -32.61 -17.52 -28.56
N GLY A 152 -31.82 -18.08 -29.48
CA GLY A 152 -31.02 -19.26 -29.20
C GLY A 152 -31.78 -20.58 -29.25
N PRO A 153 -31.10 -21.72 -29.40
CA PRO A 153 -31.71 -23.04 -29.22
C PRO A 153 -32.15 -23.26 -27.77
N VAL A 154 -32.99 -24.29 -27.56
CA VAL A 154 -33.47 -24.68 -26.21
C VAL A 154 -32.33 -24.99 -25.22
N SER A 155 -31.14 -25.38 -25.71
CA SER A 155 -29.98 -25.69 -24.87
C SER A 155 -29.40 -24.49 -24.12
N ILE A 156 -29.67 -23.27 -24.56
CA ILE A 156 -29.25 -22.04 -23.88
C ILE A 156 -30.41 -21.27 -23.26
N LYS A 157 -31.61 -21.88 -23.19
CA LYS A 157 -32.76 -21.29 -22.54
C LYS A 157 -32.42 -20.89 -21.09
N ASP A 158 -32.93 -19.73 -20.66
CA ASP A 158 -32.73 -19.15 -19.33
C ASP A 158 -31.27 -18.77 -18.99
N LYS A 159 -30.32 -19.00 -19.91
CA LYS A 159 -28.97 -18.43 -19.81
C LYS A 159 -29.05 -16.92 -20.00
N VAL A 160 -28.34 -16.18 -19.14
CA VAL A 160 -28.24 -14.72 -19.26
C VAL A 160 -27.58 -14.32 -20.58
N LYS A 161 -28.10 -13.28 -21.21
CA LYS A 161 -27.44 -12.70 -22.39
C LYS A 161 -26.15 -12.00 -21.95
N PRO A 162 -25.08 -12.04 -22.75
CA PRO A 162 -23.82 -11.39 -22.39
C PRO A 162 -23.92 -9.86 -22.46
N LEU A 163 -23.09 -9.17 -21.68
CA LEU A 163 -22.90 -7.72 -21.71
C LEU A 163 -21.43 -7.40 -21.95
N VAL A 164 -21.14 -6.54 -22.92
CA VAL A 164 -19.79 -6.00 -23.15
C VAL A 164 -19.86 -4.49 -22.97
N LEU A 165 -18.95 -3.94 -22.18
CA LEU A 165 -18.76 -2.50 -21.96
C LEU A 165 -17.29 -2.15 -22.20
N GLY A 166 -17.06 -0.95 -22.75
CA GLY A 166 -15.73 -0.48 -23.11
C GLY A 166 -15.17 -1.19 -24.35
N TRP A 167 -13.85 -1.18 -24.49
CA TRP A 167 -13.15 -1.81 -25.63
C TRP A 167 -12.52 -3.12 -25.17
N ALA A 168 -13.25 -4.21 -25.36
CA ALA A 168 -12.87 -5.55 -24.92
C ALA A 168 -12.21 -6.32 -26.07
N MET A 169 -11.04 -6.91 -25.81
CA MET A 169 -10.28 -7.66 -26.82
C MET A 169 -10.49 -9.16 -26.66
N ASN A 170 -10.51 -9.86 -27.78
CA ASN A 170 -10.56 -11.32 -27.86
C ASN A 170 -11.74 -11.91 -27.04
N VAL A 171 -12.93 -11.32 -27.17
CA VAL A 171 -14.15 -11.76 -26.50
C VAL A 171 -14.69 -12.99 -27.23
N GLU A 172 -15.13 -14.02 -26.51
CA GLU A 172 -15.84 -15.17 -27.10
C GLU A 172 -17.36 -14.87 -27.12
N PRO A 173 -18.03 -14.90 -28.28
CA PRO A 173 -19.46 -14.67 -28.36
C PRO A 173 -20.27 -15.95 -28.10
N GLN A 174 -21.54 -15.80 -27.72
CA GLN A 174 -22.47 -16.92 -27.61
C GLN A 174 -22.99 -17.32 -28.99
N LEU A 175 -22.81 -18.57 -29.41
CA LEU A 175 -23.51 -19.12 -30.58
C LEU A 175 -25.02 -19.19 -30.27
N ILE A 176 -25.82 -18.50 -31.07
CA ILE A 176 -27.30 -18.43 -30.92
C ILE A 176 -28.03 -19.12 -32.06
N ASP A 177 -27.42 -19.21 -33.23
CA ASP A 177 -28.02 -19.87 -34.40
C ASP A 177 -26.95 -20.66 -35.14
N SER A 178 -26.99 -21.99 -35.00
CA SER A 178 -26.05 -22.88 -35.66
C SER A 178 -26.33 -23.06 -37.14
N ASP A 179 -27.59 -22.90 -37.56
CA ASP A 179 -28.01 -23.12 -38.94
C ASP A 179 -27.53 -21.95 -39.81
N ASP A 180 -27.62 -20.73 -39.27
CA ASP A 180 -27.18 -19.50 -39.94
C ASP A 180 -25.81 -18.97 -39.47
N SER A 181 -25.14 -19.66 -38.54
CA SER A 181 -23.83 -19.27 -37.98
C SER A 181 -23.82 -17.87 -37.37
N VAL A 182 -24.84 -17.57 -36.55
CA VAL A 182 -25.02 -16.28 -35.87
C VAL A 182 -24.56 -16.38 -34.42
N TYR A 183 -23.74 -15.41 -34.02
CA TYR A 183 -23.17 -15.30 -32.68
C TYR A 183 -23.53 -13.95 -32.06
N GLN A 184 -23.70 -13.90 -30.75
CA GLN A 184 -24.01 -12.69 -29.99
C GLN A 184 -22.92 -12.35 -28.99
N PHE A 185 -22.36 -11.15 -29.11
CA PHE A 185 -21.42 -10.56 -28.15
C PHE A 185 -22.13 -9.85 -27.00
N SER A 186 -23.22 -9.12 -27.29
CA SER A 186 -23.99 -8.44 -26.25
C SER A 186 -25.48 -8.38 -26.57
N GLY A 187 -26.34 -8.63 -25.57
CA GLY A 187 -27.81 -8.67 -25.71
C GLY A 187 -28.57 -7.48 -25.13
N TYR A 188 -27.89 -6.44 -24.65
CA TYR A 188 -28.53 -5.34 -23.91
C TYR A 188 -28.88 -4.11 -24.76
N GLY A 189 -28.57 -4.13 -26.05
CA GLY A 189 -28.85 -3.04 -26.98
C GLY A 189 -27.75 -2.91 -28.02
N PRO A 190 -27.65 -1.74 -28.69
CA PRO A 190 -26.62 -1.52 -29.68
C PRO A 190 -25.22 -1.58 -29.05
N ILE A 191 -24.29 -2.19 -29.78
CA ILE A 191 -22.85 -2.09 -29.53
C ILE A 191 -22.24 -1.08 -30.50
N GLU A 192 -21.14 -0.44 -30.11
CA GLU A 192 -20.48 0.57 -30.94
C GLU A 192 -19.82 -0.06 -32.18
N GLY A 193 -19.29 -1.27 -32.05
CA GLY A 193 -18.65 -1.95 -33.18
C GLY A 193 -18.03 -3.29 -32.82
N VAL A 194 -17.79 -4.10 -33.86
CA VAL A 194 -16.86 -5.22 -33.81
C VAL A 194 -15.72 -4.86 -34.76
N THR A 195 -14.52 -4.61 -34.23
CA THR A 195 -13.40 -4.10 -35.04
C THR A 195 -12.69 -5.19 -35.80
N THR A 196 -12.57 -6.37 -35.18
CA THR A 196 -11.89 -7.54 -35.74
C THR A 196 -12.61 -8.79 -35.28
N LEU A 197 -12.71 -9.78 -36.15
CA LEU A 197 -13.27 -11.10 -35.83
C LEU A 197 -12.24 -12.15 -36.19
N TYR A 198 -12.02 -13.09 -35.27
CA TYR A 198 -11.07 -14.16 -35.41
C TYR A 198 -11.77 -15.51 -35.39
N GLU A 199 -11.22 -16.45 -36.14
CA GLU A 199 -11.44 -17.88 -35.94
C GLU A 199 -10.11 -18.53 -35.63
N ARG A 200 -10.02 -19.21 -34.49
CA ARG A 200 -8.78 -19.85 -34.03
C ARG A 200 -7.59 -18.88 -34.01
N GLY A 201 -7.84 -17.62 -33.66
CA GLY A 201 -6.84 -16.55 -33.66
C GLY A 201 -6.42 -16.02 -35.05
N SER A 202 -7.00 -16.53 -36.15
CA SER A 202 -6.81 -16.00 -37.50
C SER A 202 -7.88 -14.97 -37.83
N ASP A 203 -7.48 -13.80 -38.34
CA ASP A 203 -8.39 -12.69 -38.67
C ASP A 203 -9.20 -12.97 -39.95
N PHE A 204 -10.52 -12.80 -39.88
CA PHE A 204 -11.42 -12.86 -41.05
C PHE A 204 -11.30 -11.64 -41.99
N GLY A 205 -10.61 -10.58 -41.55
CA GLY A 205 -10.53 -9.29 -42.21
C GLY A 205 -11.77 -8.43 -41.98
N ALA A 206 -11.96 -7.41 -42.81
CA ALA A 206 -13.07 -6.45 -42.64
C ALA A 206 -14.46 -7.09 -42.86
N SER A 207 -15.42 -6.70 -42.02
CA SER A 207 -16.85 -7.03 -42.18
C SER A 207 -17.36 -6.57 -43.55
N VAL A 208 -18.26 -7.35 -44.15
CA VAL A 208 -18.88 -7.03 -45.45
C VAL A 208 -20.05 -6.05 -45.33
N GLY A 209 -20.51 -5.76 -44.11
CA GLY A 209 -21.58 -4.80 -43.87
C GLY A 209 -22.23 -4.94 -42.49
N ASP A 210 -23.04 -3.94 -42.15
CA ASP A 210 -23.90 -3.93 -40.97
C ASP A 210 -25.37 -3.98 -41.36
N TYR A 211 -26.16 -4.78 -40.64
CA TYR A 211 -27.57 -5.01 -40.89
C TYR A 211 -28.41 -4.58 -39.68
N ALA A 212 -29.54 -3.94 -39.92
CA ALA A 212 -30.34 -3.32 -38.86
C ALA A 212 -31.03 -4.32 -37.90
N THR A 213 -31.27 -5.56 -38.35
CA THR A 213 -31.98 -6.58 -37.58
C THR A 213 -31.39 -7.97 -37.80
N TYR A 214 -31.65 -8.89 -36.87
CA TYR A 214 -31.32 -10.31 -37.03
C TYR A 214 -31.87 -10.90 -38.34
N ALA A 215 -33.13 -10.60 -38.67
CA ALA A 215 -33.75 -11.10 -39.90
C ALA A 215 -33.03 -10.60 -41.17
N ALA A 216 -32.60 -9.34 -41.19
CA ALA A 216 -31.81 -8.80 -42.29
C ALA A 216 -30.41 -9.41 -42.37
N LEU A 217 -29.78 -9.68 -41.22
CA LEU A 217 -28.47 -10.33 -41.14
C LEU A 217 -28.51 -11.78 -41.67
N VAL A 218 -29.57 -12.53 -41.34
CA VAL A 218 -29.79 -13.90 -41.83
C VAL A 218 -30.09 -13.92 -43.33
N ALA A 219 -30.91 -12.99 -43.81
CA ALA A 219 -31.24 -12.88 -45.23
C ALA A 219 -30.06 -12.42 -46.11
N ALA A 220 -29.01 -11.85 -45.49
CA ALA A 220 -27.83 -11.36 -46.21
C ALA A 220 -27.09 -12.50 -46.92
N THR A 221 -26.59 -12.23 -48.14
CA THR A 221 -25.67 -13.13 -48.83
C THR A 221 -24.24 -12.80 -48.41
N ILE A 222 -23.67 -13.60 -47.50
CA ILE A 222 -22.31 -13.42 -47.00
C ILE A 222 -21.42 -14.50 -47.62
N PRO A 223 -20.37 -14.15 -48.39
CA PRO A 223 -19.46 -15.13 -48.96
C PRO A 223 -18.73 -15.95 -47.89
N ARG A 224 -18.35 -17.19 -48.23
CA ARG A 224 -17.54 -18.04 -47.35
C ARG A 224 -16.21 -17.35 -46.99
N GLY A 225 -15.80 -17.46 -45.73
CA GLY A 225 -14.61 -16.76 -45.21
C GLY A 225 -14.81 -15.26 -45.00
N ARG A 226 -16.05 -14.76 -45.05
CA ARG A 226 -16.42 -13.38 -44.72
C ARG A 226 -17.47 -13.38 -43.62
N TRP A 227 -17.68 -12.21 -43.02
CA TRP A 227 -18.62 -12.03 -41.92
C TRP A 227 -19.31 -10.67 -42.01
N ALA A 228 -20.45 -10.55 -41.36
CA ALA A 228 -21.21 -9.31 -41.24
C ALA A 228 -21.68 -9.07 -39.81
N THR A 229 -22.10 -7.85 -39.50
CA THR A 229 -22.60 -7.45 -38.17
C THR A 229 -24.09 -7.14 -38.19
N CYS A 230 -24.70 -7.26 -37.01
CA CYS A 230 -25.88 -6.50 -36.64
C CYS A 230 -25.56 -5.76 -35.34
N LEU A 231 -24.99 -4.56 -35.46
CA LEU A 231 -24.53 -3.77 -34.31
C LEU A 231 -25.68 -3.39 -33.39
N ALA A 232 -26.88 -3.18 -33.94
CA ALA A 232 -28.10 -2.89 -33.17
C ALA A 232 -28.49 -4.00 -32.17
N ALA A 233 -28.13 -5.25 -32.46
CA ALA A 233 -28.43 -6.41 -31.62
C ALA A 233 -27.18 -7.08 -31.02
N GLY A 234 -25.99 -6.49 -31.23
CA GLY A 234 -24.72 -7.02 -30.74
C GLY A 234 -24.33 -8.37 -31.33
N MET A 235 -24.67 -8.62 -32.61
CA MET A 235 -24.50 -9.91 -33.27
C MET A 235 -23.51 -9.85 -34.44
N VAL A 236 -22.94 -11.00 -34.76
CA VAL A 236 -22.19 -11.25 -35.99
C VAL A 236 -22.70 -12.51 -36.67
N ARG A 237 -22.55 -12.58 -37.99
CA ARG A 237 -22.83 -13.78 -38.77
C ARG A 237 -21.66 -14.13 -39.67
N LEU A 238 -21.30 -15.41 -39.69
CA LEU A 238 -20.29 -15.95 -40.59
C LEU A 238 -20.94 -16.41 -41.91
N GLY A 239 -20.22 -16.26 -43.03
CA GLY A 239 -20.67 -16.78 -44.34
C GLY A 239 -20.54 -18.29 -44.51
N ALA A 240 -20.01 -19.00 -43.50
CA ALA A 240 -19.96 -20.45 -43.39
C ALA A 240 -19.92 -20.85 -41.90
N PRO A 241 -20.33 -22.08 -41.54
CA PRO A 241 -20.17 -22.59 -40.19
C PRO A 241 -18.72 -22.50 -39.70
N ALA A 242 -18.55 -22.15 -38.43
CA ALA A 242 -17.22 -22.10 -37.82
C ALA A 242 -16.60 -23.50 -37.75
N TYR A 243 -15.30 -23.56 -38.03
CA TYR A 243 -14.42 -24.69 -37.83
C TYR A 243 -13.83 -24.73 -36.41
N GLY A 244 -13.73 -23.60 -35.71
CA GLY A 244 -13.18 -23.54 -34.36
C GLY A 244 -13.71 -22.39 -33.50
N VAL A 245 -12.95 -22.05 -32.46
CA VAL A 245 -13.32 -20.98 -31.52
C VAL A 245 -13.37 -19.65 -32.25
N ILE A 246 -14.48 -18.94 -32.07
CA ILE A 246 -14.67 -17.58 -32.58
C ILE A 246 -14.36 -16.60 -31.46
N THR A 247 -13.60 -15.57 -31.77
CA THR A 247 -13.40 -14.43 -30.87
C THR A 247 -13.46 -13.11 -31.63
N GLY A 248 -13.71 -12.01 -30.93
CA GLY A 248 -13.73 -10.69 -31.56
C GLY A 248 -13.28 -9.57 -30.64
N ASP A 249 -12.78 -8.51 -31.26
CA ASP A 249 -12.48 -7.25 -30.59
C ASP A 249 -13.71 -6.36 -30.69
N VAL A 250 -14.30 -6.03 -29.53
CA VAL A 250 -15.63 -5.45 -29.43
C VAL A 250 -15.57 -4.10 -28.74
N ARG A 251 -16.19 -3.11 -29.34
CA ARG A 251 -16.57 -1.85 -28.70
C ARG A 251 -18.01 -2.00 -28.22
N GLY A 252 -18.17 -2.06 -26.91
CA GLY A 252 -19.37 -2.56 -26.24
C GLY A 252 -20.61 -1.69 -26.33
N HIS A 253 -21.51 -1.92 -25.38
CA HIS A 253 -22.83 -1.31 -25.28
C HIS A 253 -22.78 0.22 -25.34
N VAL A 254 -23.62 0.79 -26.20
CA VAL A 254 -23.67 2.24 -26.45
C VAL A 254 -24.56 2.94 -25.44
N VAL A 255 -24.01 3.95 -24.77
CA VAL A 255 -24.75 4.89 -23.92
C VAL A 255 -24.51 6.30 -24.46
N GLY A 256 -25.57 7.01 -24.84
CA GLY A 256 -25.45 8.39 -25.34
C GLY A 256 -24.61 8.54 -26.64
N GLY A 257 -24.44 7.48 -27.43
CA GLY A 257 -23.76 7.50 -28.73
C GLY A 257 -22.38 6.85 -28.78
N SER A 258 -21.77 6.51 -27.64
CA SER A 258 -20.50 5.77 -27.58
C SER A 258 -20.49 4.75 -26.44
N THR A 259 -19.59 3.76 -26.48
CA THR A 259 -19.43 2.87 -25.32
C THR A 259 -18.80 3.63 -24.14
N PRO A 260 -19.31 3.50 -22.90
CA PRO A 260 -18.65 4.06 -21.73
C PRO A 260 -17.32 3.33 -21.50
N ARG A 261 -16.29 4.10 -21.14
CA ARG A 261 -14.92 3.60 -20.93
C ARG A 261 -14.29 4.03 -19.62
N LEU A 262 -14.90 4.96 -18.89
CA LEU A 262 -14.39 5.40 -17.59
C LEU A 262 -15.20 4.72 -16.48
N THR A 263 -14.58 4.49 -15.31
CA THR A 263 -15.15 3.67 -14.24
C THR A 263 -16.52 4.17 -13.76
N GLY A 264 -16.65 5.47 -13.49
CA GLY A 264 -17.89 6.13 -13.10
C GLY A 264 -18.97 6.00 -14.18
N LYS A 265 -18.66 6.31 -15.45
CA LYS A 265 -19.58 6.08 -16.58
C LYS A 265 -19.98 4.62 -16.76
N VAL A 266 -19.08 3.67 -16.55
CA VAL A 266 -19.38 2.23 -16.61
C VAL A 266 -20.33 1.84 -15.47
N ILE A 267 -20.13 2.34 -14.25
CA ILE A 267 -21.05 2.13 -13.13
C ILE A 267 -22.43 2.72 -13.43
N GLN A 268 -22.51 3.94 -13.97
CA GLN A 268 -23.78 4.55 -14.40
C GLN A 268 -24.51 3.68 -15.45
N ALA A 269 -23.78 3.16 -16.44
CA ALA A 269 -24.35 2.27 -17.45
C ALA A 269 -24.86 0.95 -16.86
N LEU A 270 -24.12 0.35 -15.92
CA LEU A 270 -24.55 -0.87 -15.21
C LEU A 270 -25.84 -0.62 -14.39
N ALA A 271 -25.94 0.54 -13.73
CA ALA A 271 -27.14 0.93 -12.99
C ALA A 271 -28.36 1.07 -13.92
N GLN A 272 -28.18 1.74 -15.07
CA GLN A 272 -29.23 1.88 -16.09
C GLN A 272 -29.70 0.50 -16.60
N ILE A 273 -28.77 -0.41 -16.89
CA ILE A 273 -29.08 -1.77 -17.36
C ILE A 273 -29.80 -2.58 -16.28
N ALA A 274 -29.39 -2.45 -15.02
CA ALA A 274 -30.03 -3.09 -13.87
C ALA A 274 -31.42 -2.51 -13.53
N GLY A 275 -31.82 -1.39 -14.15
CA GLY A 275 -33.08 -0.72 -13.90
C GLY A 275 -33.11 0.12 -12.61
N ILE A 276 -31.94 0.54 -12.13
CA ILE A 276 -31.81 1.43 -10.97
C ILE A 276 -32.12 2.86 -11.40
N ASP A 277 -32.94 3.55 -10.62
CA ASP A 277 -33.33 4.94 -10.87
C ASP A 277 -32.08 5.86 -10.81
N PRO A 278 -31.82 6.71 -11.83
CA PRO A 278 -30.73 7.66 -11.80
C PRO A 278 -30.71 8.58 -10.58
N ASP A 279 -31.88 8.92 -10.00
CA ASP A 279 -31.97 9.76 -8.80
C ASP A 279 -31.45 9.05 -7.53
N MET A 280 -31.24 7.74 -7.59
CA MET A 280 -30.57 6.97 -6.55
C MET A 280 -29.05 6.95 -6.69
N LEU A 281 -28.49 7.58 -7.72
CA LEU A 281 -27.06 7.68 -7.95
C LEU A 281 -26.58 9.10 -7.66
N GLN A 282 -25.56 9.23 -6.83
CA GLN A 282 -24.86 10.49 -6.65
C GLN A 282 -23.88 10.71 -7.80
N THR A 283 -24.41 11.04 -8.99
CA THR A 283 -23.68 11.10 -10.27
C THR A 283 -22.45 12.00 -10.23
N SER A 284 -22.47 13.08 -9.44
CA SER A 284 -21.33 13.97 -9.24
C SER A 284 -20.09 13.27 -8.65
N THR A 285 -20.28 12.25 -7.80
CA THR A 285 -19.16 11.48 -7.23
C THR A 285 -18.54 10.55 -8.27
N LEU A 286 -19.38 9.97 -9.14
CA LEU A 286 -18.94 9.13 -10.25
C LEU A 286 -18.21 9.95 -11.32
N ASP A 287 -18.71 11.14 -11.64
CA ASP A 287 -18.05 12.06 -12.57
C ASP A 287 -16.72 12.58 -11.98
N THR A 288 -16.66 12.81 -10.67
CA THR A 288 -15.40 13.16 -9.97
C THR A 288 -14.40 12.00 -10.05
N LEU A 289 -14.84 10.76 -9.82
CA LEU A 289 -13.98 9.58 -9.96
C LEU A 289 -13.39 9.47 -11.37
N ASP A 290 -14.19 9.72 -12.40
CA ASP A 290 -13.75 9.72 -13.80
C ASP A 290 -12.74 10.82 -14.11
N ALA A 291 -12.90 12.00 -13.51
CA ALA A 291 -11.96 13.10 -13.66
C ALA A 291 -10.60 12.80 -13.00
N GLU A 292 -10.61 12.11 -11.86
CA GLU A 292 -9.38 11.79 -11.11
C GLU A 292 -8.65 10.55 -11.62
N VAL A 293 -9.40 9.59 -12.14
CA VAL A 293 -8.87 8.31 -12.65
C VAL A 293 -9.37 8.10 -14.09
N PRO A 294 -8.92 8.93 -15.05
CA PRO A 294 -9.41 8.92 -16.43
C PRO A 294 -8.77 7.77 -17.24
N PHE A 295 -8.70 6.57 -16.67
CA PHE A 295 -8.13 5.39 -17.31
C PHE A 295 -9.23 4.57 -17.99
N PRO A 296 -9.12 4.33 -19.31
CA PRO A 296 -10.09 3.50 -20.00
C PRO A 296 -10.12 2.06 -19.47
N ILE A 297 -11.30 1.56 -19.17
CA ILE A 297 -11.57 0.18 -18.79
C ILE A 297 -12.46 -0.54 -19.81
N ASN A 298 -12.54 -1.85 -19.69
CA ASN A 298 -13.49 -2.71 -20.38
C ASN A 298 -14.00 -3.79 -19.43
N LEU A 299 -15.21 -4.29 -19.68
CA LEU A 299 -15.88 -5.28 -18.86
C LEU A 299 -16.72 -6.20 -19.75
N VAL A 300 -16.57 -7.51 -19.59
CA VAL A 300 -17.43 -8.53 -20.19
C VAL A 300 -18.09 -9.31 -19.07
N LEU A 301 -19.42 -9.37 -19.07
CA LEU A 301 -20.23 -10.15 -18.14
C LEU A 301 -20.99 -11.23 -18.91
N THR A 302 -20.65 -12.49 -18.63
CA THR A 302 -21.33 -13.69 -19.15
C THR A 302 -22.19 -14.39 -18.10
N ASP A 303 -21.98 -14.04 -16.83
CA ASP A 303 -22.61 -14.64 -15.67
C ASP A 303 -23.26 -13.56 -14.81
N GLN A 304 -24.29 -13.96 -14.07
CA GLN A 304 -25.06 -13.02 -13.26
C GLN A 304 -24.21 -12.42 -12.13
N THR A 305 -24.35 -11.12 -11.92
CA THR A 305 -23.74 -10.39 -10.79
C THR A 305 -24.71 -9.34 -10.25
N LYS A 306 -24.54 -8.94 -8.99
CA LYS A 306 -25.30 -7.84 -8.39
C LYS A 306 -24.64 -6.52 -8.72
N PHE A 307 -25.44 -5.47 -8.87
CA PHE A 307 -24.94 -4.13 -9.17
C PHE A 307 -23.93 -3.65 -8.10
N ILE A 308 -24.29 -3.75 -6.82
CA ILE A 308 -23.43 -3.27 -5.72
C ILE A 308 -22.08 -3.99 -5.69
N ASP A 309 -22.05 -5.31 -5.94
CA ASP A 309 -20.83 -6.11 -5.90
C ASP A 309 -19.86 -5.70 -7.02
N ILE A 310 -20.36 -5.59 -8.26
CA ILE A 310 -19.53 -5.20 -9.40
C ILE A 310 -19.09 -3.73 -9.30
N ALA A 311 -19.96 -2.83 -8.84
CA ALA A 311 -19.62 -1.42 -8.71
C ALA A 311 -18.56 -1.19 -7.62
N GLN A 312 -18.65 -1.92 -6.50
CA GLN A 312 -17.61 -1.91 -5.47
C GLN A 312 -16.29 -2.49 -5.97
N GLN A 313 -16.32 -3.59 -6.73
CA GLN A 313 -15.13 -4.17 -7.34
C GLN A 313 -14.44 -3.17 -8.28
N LEU A 314 -15.20 -2.49 -9.14
CA LEU A 314 -14.68 -1.49 -10.07
C LEU A 314 -14.08 -0.27 -9.34
N ALA A 315 -14.74 0.22 -8.28
CA ALA A 315 -14.25 1.35 -7.49
C ALA A 315 -12.92 1.02 -6.78
N ARG A 316 -12.77 -0.20 -6.24
CA ARG A 316 -11.53 -0.64 -5.56
C ARG A 316 -10.30 -0.55 -6.46
N CYS A 317 -10.44 -0.86 -7.76
CA CYS A 317 -9.36 -0.74 -8.73
C CYS A 317 -8.85 0.71 -8.89
N CYS A 318 -9.66 1.71 -8.54
CA CYS A 318 -9.32 3.13 -8.62
C CYS A 318 -8.82 3.71 -7.28
N ASN A 319 -8.52 2.88 -6.28
CA ASN A 319 -8.33 3.31 -4.88
C ASN A 319 -9.51 4.12 -4.35
N ALA A 320 -10.72 3.75 -4.79
CA ALA A 320 -11.96 4.37 -4.39
C ALA A 320 -12.83 3.38 -3.62
N GLN A 321 -13.70 3.94 -2.80
CA GLN A 321 -14.72 3.18 -2.09
C GLN A 321 -16.09 3.56 -2.61
N ALA A 322 -16.95 2.54 -2.75
CA ALA A 322 -18.32 2.74 -3.19
C ALA A 322 -19.30 2.10 -2.21
N GLY A 323 -20.44 2.76 -2.01
CA GLY A 323 -21.47 2.33 -1.08
C GLY A 323 -22.69 3.22 -1.15
N VAL A 324 -23.54 3.11 -0.15
CA VAL A 324 -24.77 3.90 -0.06
C VAL A 324 -24.57 4.99 1.00
N SER A 325 -24.85 6.23 0.61
CA SER A 325 -24.70 7.41 1.47
C SER A 325 -25.72 7.38 2.62
N LEU A 326 -25.57 8.29 3.59
CA LEU A 326 -26.55 8.49 4.66
C LEU A 326 -27.96 8.84 4.15
N THR A 327 -28.07 9.36 2.92
CA THR A 327 -29.32 9.78 2.28
C THR A 327 -29.92 8.73 1.35
N GLY A 328 -29.27 7.57 1.16
CA GLY A 328 -29.78 6.50 0.30
C GLY A 328 -29.30 6.54 -1.15
N GLU A 329 -28.31 7.35 -1.46
CA GLU A 329 -27.75 7.46 -2.81
C GLU A 329 -26.46 6.64 -2.94
N PHE A 330 -26.28 5.95 -4.06
CA PHE A 330 -25.02 5.26 -4.35
C PHE A 330 -23.95 6.28 -4.71
N PHE A 331 -22.80 6.20 -4.06
CA PHE A 331 -21.65 7.05 -4.32
C PHE A 331 -20.39 6.23 -4.51
N ALA A 332 -19.39 6.80 -5.19
CA ALA A 332 -18.03 6.29 -5.20
C ALA A 332 -17.04 7.44 -5.03
N THR A 333 -16.16 7.35 -4.02
CA THR A 333 -15.21 8.40 -3.69
C THR A 333 -13.80 7.83 -3.53
N ARG A 334 -12.83 8.49 -4.15
CA ARG A 334 -11.42 8.14 -4.04
C ARG A 334 -10.84 8.57 -2.69
N VAL A 335 -10.01 7.72 -2.10
CA VAL A 335 -9.22 8.08 -0.91
C VAL A 335 -7.89 8.66 -1.40
N ALA A 336 -7.63 9.93 -1.09
CA ALA A 336 -6.45 10.67 -1.54
C ALA A 336 -5.87 11.50 -0.39
N PHE A 337 -4.53 11.58 -0.34
CA PHE A 337 -3.79 12.27 0.74
C PHE A 337 -3.43 13.72 0.40
N ASP A 338 -3.59 14.13 -0.86
CA ASP A 338 -3.15 15.40 -1.44
C ASP A 338 -4.30 16.39 -1.64
N ARG A 339 -5.40 16.23 -0.91
CA ARG A 339 -6.55 17.14 -0.99
C ARG A 339 -6.57 18.12 0.18
N ASP A 340 -7.08 19.32 -0.11
CA ASP A 340 -7.39 20.30 0.93
C ASP A 340 -8.40 19.69 1.92
N GLN A 341 -8.07 19.78 3.20
CA GLN A 341 -8.95 19.31 4.27
C GLN A 341 -10.25 20.11 4.27
N GLU A 342 -11.37 19.43 4.05
CA GLU A 342 -12.69 20.06 4.10
C GLU A 342 -13.16 20.27 5.55
N ILE A 343 -12.81 19.33 6.44
CA ILE A 343 -13.06 19.37 7.88
C ILE A 343 -11.85 18.77 8.60
N THR A 344 -11.39 19.45 9.66
CA THR A 344 -10.36 18.93 10.58
C THR A 344 -11.04 18.36 11.82
N PHE A 345 -10.74 17.10 12.13
CA PHE A 345 -11.14 16.46 13.38
C PHE A 345 -9.99 16.54 14.39
N ASP A 346 -10.23 17.20 15.52
CA ASP A 346 -9.26 17.29 16.62
C ASP A 346 -9.35 16.05 17.50
N ALA A 347 -8.35 15.17 17.43
CA ALA A 347 -8.31 13.90 18.15
C ALA A 347 -8.38 14.08 19.68
N GLN A 348 -7.98 15.24 20.20
CA GLN A 348 -8.05 15.59 21.61
C GLN A 348 -9.46 16.03 22.06
N GLY A 349 -10.41 16.13 21.12
CA GLY A 349 -11.81 16.49 21.39
C GLY A 349 -12.01 17.92 21.88
N ARG A 350 -11.03 18.82 21.68
CA ARG A 350 -11.07 20.21 22.17
C ARG A 350 -11.84 21.13 21.21
N ALA A 351 -11.94 20.75 19.95
CA ALA A 351 -12.75 21.42 18.95
C ALA A 351 -14.02 20.63 18.58
N TYR A 352 -15.04 21.34 18.10
CA TYR A 352 -16.21 20.73 17.45
C TYR A 352 -15.92 20.50 15.96
N PRO A 353 -16.35 19.38 15.36
CA PRO A 353 -17.01 18.22 15.98
C PRO A 353 -16.08 17.44 16.92
N GLN A 354 -16.58 17.09 18.11
CA GLN A 354 -15.79 16.40 19.12
C GLN A 354 -15.50 14.96 18.69
N VAL A 355 -14.22 14.59 18.67
CA VAL A 355 -13.77 13.22 18.49
C VAL A 355 -13.85 12.49 19.83
N THR A 356 -14.65 11.43 19.91
CA THR A 356 -14.83 10.65 21.15
C THR A 356 -13.77 9.58 21.33
N ALA A 357 -13.22 9.07 20.22
CA ALA A 357 -12.16 8.08 20.19
C ALA A 357 -11.35 8.24 18.90
N SER A 358 -10.04 8.04 19.00
CA SER A 358 -9.12 8.01 17.86
C SER A 358 -8.14 6.88 18.12
N GLU A 359 -7.97 5.99 17.15
CA GLU A 359 -7.00 4.91 17.20
C GLU A 359 -6.16 4.90 15.92
N GLU A 360 -4.88 4.57 16.07
CA GLU A 360 -3.99 4.32 14.94
C GLU A 360 -3.85 2.80 14.82
N SER A 361 -4.28 2.26 13.68
CA SER A 361 -4.17 0.84 13.38
C SER A 361 -3.05 0.58 12.39
N TYR A 362 -2.38 -0.57 12.55
CA TYR A 362 -1.46 -1.05 11.53
C TYR A 362 -2.25 -1.40 10.26
N VAL A 363 -1.77 -0.91 9.13
CA VAL A 363 -2.29 -1.23 7.81
C VAL A 363 -1.19 -1.84 6.98
N SER A 364 -1.55 -2.76 6.08
CA SER A 364 -0.59 -3.29 5.11
C SER A 364 0.02 -2.16 4.26
N VAL A 365 1.31 -2.27 3.91
CA VAL A 365 1.99 -1.25 3.11
C VAL A 365 1.26 -1.10 1.78
N PRO A 366 0.71 0.07 1.43
CA PRO A 366 -0.10 0.21 0.23
C PRO A 366 0.77 0.06 -1.02
N TYR A 367 0.21 -0.57 -2.06
CA TYR A 367 0.83 -0.56 -3.37
C TYR A 367 0.78 0.87 -3.93
N TRP A 368 1.93 1.55 -3.98
CA TRP A 368 2.00 2.92 -4.50
C TRP A 368 1.76 3.00 -6.02
N ARG A 369 2.05 1.92 -6.75
CA ARG A 369 1.70 1.76 -8.17
C ARG A 369 1.83 0.31 -8.63
N THR A 370 0.75 -0.24 -9.16
CA THR A 370 0.78 -1.48 -9.96
C THR A 370 0.36 -1.13 -11.38
N THR A 371 1.21 -1.38 -12.37
CA THR A 371 0.89 -1.12 -13.77
C THR A 371 1.10 -2.40 -14.57
N ILE A 372 0.04 -2.84 -15.24
CA ILE A 372 0.10 -3.88 -16.26
C ILE A 372 -0.19 -3.16 -17.58
N GLY A 373 0.81 -3.07 -18.46
CA GLY A 373 0.70 -2.34 -19.74
C GLY A 373 -0.06 -3.11 -20.83
N ALA A 374 -0.49 -4.34 -20.56
CA ALA A 374 -1.21 -5.18 -21.50
C ALA A 374 -2.74 -5.03 -21.30
N ASN A 375 -3.48 -4.92 -22.41
CA ASN A 375 -4.93 -5.02 -22.36
C ASN A 375 -5.34 -6.47 -22.05
N ARG A 376 -6.48 -6.66 -21.37
CA ARG A 376 -6.99 -8.00 -21.04
C ARG A 376 -7.46 -8.71 -22.31
N SER A 377 -6.98 -9.94 -22.50
CA SER A 377 -7.60 -10.91 -23.42
C SER A 377 -8.73 -11.62 -22.67
N TRP A 378 -9.97 -11.47 -23.12
CA TRP A 378 -11.13 -12.03 -22.41
C TRP A 378 -11.26 -13.54 -22.56
N ARG A 379 -10.94 -14.06 -23.75
CA ARG A 379 -10.66 -15.47 -23.98
C ARG A 379 -9.16 -15.66 -24.16
N VAL A 380 -8.58 -16.65 -23.49
CA VAL A 380 -7.21 -17.11 -23.75
C VAL A 380 -7.32 -18.43 -24.49
N HIS A 381 -6.69 -18.55 -25.65
CA HIS A 381 -6.74 -19.77 -26.47
C HIS A 381 -5.75 -20.81 -25.93
N SER A 382 -6.13 -22.09 -25.95
CA SER A 382 -5.18 -23.19 -25.83
C SER A 382 -4.46 -23.43 -27.16
N ALA A 383 -3.36 -24.20 -27.10
CA ALA A 383 -2.50 -24.46 -28.26
C ALA A 383 -3.24 -25.16 -29.43
N ASP A 384 -4.23 -25.99 -29.12
CA ASP A 384 -5.10 -26.70 -30.08
C ASP A 384 -6.20 -25.81 -30.67
N GLU A 385 -6.53 -24.70 -30.01
CA GLU A 385 -7.54 -23.74 -30.48
C GLU A 385 -6.96 -22.75 -31.51
N ILE A 386 -5.65 -22.72 -31.76
CA ILE A 386 -4.99 -21.79 -32.67
C ILE A 386 -4.90 -22.38 -34.09
N ALA A 387 -5.09 -21.54 -35.11
CA ALA A 387 -4.92 -21.90 -36.51
C ALA A 387 -3.43 -22.06 -36.83
N PHE A 388 -2.96 -23.30 -36.81
CA PHE A 388 -1.62 -23.70 -37.23
C PHE A 388 -1.70 -25.03 -37.98
N GLU A 389 -0.84 -25.23 -38.99
CA GLU A 389 -0.91 -26.42 -39.86
C GLU A 389 -0.60 -27.71 -39.08
N ALA A 390 0.35 -27.65 -38.14
CA ALA A 390 0.68 -28.74 -37.24
C ALA A 390 0.10 -28.52 -35.82
N PRO A 391 -0.05 -29.57 -35.00
CA PRO A 391 -0.36 -29.40 -33.59
C PRO A 391 0.76 -28.62 -32.87
N ILE A 392 0.38 -27.56 -32.14
CA ILE A 392 1.35 -26.81 -31.32
C ILE A 392 1.62 -27.61 -30.04
N ILE A 393 2.88 -28.02 -29.83
CA ILE A 393 3.29 -28.89 -28.71
C ILE A 393 4.48 -28.29 -27.98
N GLU A 394 4.35 -28.13 -26.67
CA GLU A 394 5.46 -27.72 -25.80
C GLU A 394 6.46 -28.86 -25.58
N ARG A 395 7.74 -28.60 -25.85
CA ARG A 395 8.86 -29.54 -25.62
C ARG A 395 9.75 -29.17 -24.44
N GLY A 396 9.49 -28.05 -23.77
CA GLY A 396 10.33 -27.53 -22.70
C GLY A 396 11.60 -26.89 -23.23
N LEU A 397 12.72 -27.04 -22.52
CA LEU A 397 14.00 -26.42 -22.90
C LEU A 397 14.57 -27.03 -24.18
N TYR A 398 15.11 -26.19 -25.06
CA TYR A 398 15.79 -26.65 -26.28
C TYR A 398 16.95 -27.61 -25.96
N SER A 399 17.01 -28.71 -26.71
CA SER A 399 18.09 -29.69 -26.69
C SER A 399 18.61 -29.96 -28.11
N PRO A 400 19.92 -29.87 -28.37
CA PRO A 400 20.47 -30.12 -29.70
C PRO A 400 20.34 -31.58 -30.17
N THR A 401 20.12 -32.53 -29.24
CA THR A 401 19.99 -33.96 -29.56
C THR A 401 18.55 -34.37 -29.90
N GLU A 402 17.58 -33.51 -29.62
CA GLU A 402 16.17 -33.78 -29.86
C GLU A 402 15.78 -33.42 -31.30
N THR A 403 14.93 -34.24 -31.91
CA THR A 403 14.36 -33.94 -33.23
C THR A 403 13.09 -33.12 -33.06
N TYR A 404 13.09 -31.91 -33.61
CA TYR A 404 11.92 -31.04 -33.65
C TYR A 404 11.23 -31.14 -34.99
N ARG A 405 9.93 -30.88 -35.00
CA ARG A 405 9.06 -30.83 -36.18
C ARG A 405 8.18 -29.59 -36.07
N GLU A 406 7.57 -29.21 -37.18
CA GLU A 406 6.62 -28.10 -37.23
C GLU A 406 5.60 -28.17 -36.10
N GLY A 407 5.36 -27.04 -35.44
CA GLY A 407 4.44 -26.92 -34.31
C GLY A 407 5.06 -27.20 -32.93
N ASN A 408 6.23 -27.86 -32.87
CA ASN A 408 6.95 -27.96 -31.61
C ASN A 408 7.45 -26.57 -31.19
N TRP A 409 7.21 -26.18 -29.95
CA TRP A 409 7.90 -25.03 -29.37
C TRP A 409 8.89 -25.44 -28.30
N VAL A 410 9.89 -24.58 -28.08
CA VAL A 410 10.90 -24.73 -27.01
C VAL A 410 11.12 -23.41 -26.29
N SER A 411 11.59 -23.50 -25.05
CA SER A 411 12.12 -22.37 -24.28
C SER A 411 13.65 -22.40 -24.26
N LEU A 412 14.26 -21.22 -24.15
CA LEU A 412 15.70 -21.07 -23.90
C LEU A 412 15.94 -20.61 -22.45
N ALA A 413 17.18 -20.73 -21.99
CA ALA A 413 17.57 -20.34 -20.63
C ALA A 413 17.38 -18.84 -20.33
N ASP A 414 17.27 -18.00 -21.36
CA ASP A 414 16.97 -16.57 -21.25
C ASP A 414 15.45 -16.27 -21.15
N GLY A 415 14.62 -17.31 -21.09
CA GLY A 415 13.17 -17.22 -21.01
C GLY A 415 12.48 -16.87 -22.34
N SER A 416 13.21 -16.84 -23.46
CA SER A 416 12.59 -16.72 -24.78
C SER A 416 11.93 -18.03 -25.20
N GLU A 417 10.84 -17.93 -25.97
CA GLU A 417 10.11 -19.07 -26.54
C GLU A 417 10.16 -19.02 -28.06
N TRP A 418 10.36 -20.19 -28.68
CA TRP A 418 10.58 -20.35 -30.11
C TRP A 418 9.71 -21.46 -30.67
N LEU A 419 9.01 -21.18 -31.76
CA LEU A 419 8.18 -22.14 -32.50
C LEU A 419 8.98 -22.69 -33.69
N TYR A 420 9.00 -24.01 -33.85
CA TYR A 420 9.61 -24.66 -35.00
C TYR A 420 8.67 -24.58 -36.21
N ILE A 421 9.17 -24.05 -37.32
CA ILE A 421 8.40 -23.73 -38.54
C ILE A 421 8.89 -24.48 -39.80
N ALA A 422 9.96 -25.26 -39.72
CA ALA A 422 10.40 -26.02 -40.88
C ALA A 422 9.53 -27.27 -41.10
N LEU A 423 9.23 -27.56 -42.37
CA LEU A 423 8.42 -28.71 -42.79
C LEU A 423 9.10 -30.06 -42.50
N ALA A 424 10.43 -30.10 -42.56
CA ALA A 424 11.20 -31.34 -42.39
C ALA A 424 11.71 -31.48 -40.94
N PRO A 425 11.35 -32.57 -40.23
CA PRO A 425 11.83 -32.78 -38.86
C PRO A 425 13.35 -33.00 -38.81
N THR A 426 14.05 -32.23 -37.99
CA THR A 426 15.52 -32.31 -37.85
C THR A 426 15.98 -31.96 -36.42
N SER A 427 17.16 -32.46 -36.03
CA SER A 427 17.84 -32.13 -34.77
C SER A 427 19.04 -31.22 -35.01
N GLY A 428 19.59 -30.62 -33.93
CA GLY A 428 20.81 -29.82 -33.97
C GLY A 428 20.66 -28.37 -34.49
N ASN A 429 19.48 -27.98 -34.95
CA ASN A 429 19.21 -26.60 -35.39
C ASN A 429 18.88 -25.73 -34.19
N ALA A 430 19.79 -24.86 -33.77
CA ALA A 430 19.54 -23.94 -32.65
C ALA A 430 18.63 -22.78 -33.07
N PRO A 431 17.71 -22.32 -32.18
CA PRO A 431 17.07 -21.03 -32.36
C PRO A 431 18.11 -19.89 -32.43
N PRO A 432 17.86 -18.84 -33.22
CA PRO A 432 18.80 -17.72 -33.33
C PRO A 432 18.83 -16.91 -32.04
N ALA A 433 19.95 -16.21 -31.79
CA ALA A 433 20.05 -15.29 -30.68
C ALA A 433 19.20 -14.02 -30.94
N TRP A 434 18.45 -13.58 -29.93
CA TRP A 434 17.75 -12.27 -29.96
C TRP A 434 18.76 -11.13 -30.24
N PRO A 435 18.42 -10.11 -31.05
CA PRO A 435 17.10 -9.72 -31.56
C PRO A 435 16.68 -10.33 -32.90
N THR A 436 17.44 -11.30 -33.42
CA THR A 436 17.06 -11.98 -34.67
C THR A 436 15.80 -12.79 -34.43
N THR A 437 14.66 -12.45 -35.01
CA THR A 437 13.35 -13.01 -34.66
C THR A 437 12.99 -14.32 -35.38
N ALA A 438 13.79 -14.76 -36.35
CA ALA A 438 13.56 -16.01 -37.06
C ALA A 438 14.82 -16.54 -37.76
N ASN A 439 14.84 -17.84 -38.05
CA ASN A 439 15.74 -18.47 -39.02
C ASN A 439 14.95 -19.50 -39.86
N ALA A 440 15.65 -20.35 -40.63
CA ALA A 440 15.00 -21.34 -41.48
C ALA A 440 14.17 -22.40 -40.72
N TYR A 441 14.34 -22.53 -39.41
CA TYR A 441 13.74 -23.57 -38.57
C TYR A 441 12.87 -23.02 -37.46
N TRP A 442 13.19 -21.84 -36.92
CA TRP A 442 12.59 -21.30 -35.72
C TRP A 442 12.06 -19.89 -35.95
N GLN A 443 10.90 -19.59 -35.38
CA GLN A 443 10.31 -18.27 -35.29
C GLN A 443 10.12 -17.90 -33.81
N ASN A 444 10.47 -16.67 -33.45
CA ASN A 444 10.30 -16.19 -32.08
C ASN A 444 8.81 -16.06 -31.77
N LYS A 445 8.39 -16.70 -30.67
CA LYS A 445 7.04 -16.60 -30.12
C LYS A 445 7.00 -15.59 -28.97
N ARG A 446 8.04 -15.62 -28.13
CA ARG A 446 8.19 -14.72 -27.00
C ARG A 446 9.64 -14.26 -26.92
N PRO A 447 9.90 -12.94 -26.85
CA PRO A 447 11.26 -12.45 -26.65
C PRO A 447 11.79 -12.90 -25.27
N PRO A 448 13.11 -12.89 -25.06
CA PRO A 448 13.70 -13.16 -23.76
C PRO A 448 13.04 -12.30 -22.67
N THR A 449 12.81 -12.85 -21.48
CA THR A 449 12.25 -12.05 -20.38
C THR A 449 13.38 -11.20 -19.78
N LYS A 450 13.61 -10.00 -20.32
CA LYS A 450 14.63 -9.09 -19.80
C LYS A 450 13.97 -7.88 -19.13
N ALA A 451 14.56 -7.38 -18.04
CA ALA A 451 14.04 -6.18 -17.36
C ALA A 451 14.16 -4.90 -18.22
N GLN A 452 14.86 -4.98 -19.36
CA GLN A 452 15.09 -3.89 -20.31
C GLN A 452 13.87 -3.61 -21.18
N ASP A 453 12.92 -4.54 -21.30
CA ASP A 453 11.70 -4.40 -22.13
C ASP A 453 10.51 -3.80 -21.37
N ILE A 454 10.69 -3.48 -20.08
CA ILE A 454 9.67 -2.83 -19.25
C ILE A 454 10.10 -1.38 -19.01
N THR A 455 9.33 -0.44 -19.53
CA THR A 455 9.60 0.99 -19.45
C THR A 455 8.59 1.68 -18.54
N PHE A 456 9.05 2.53 -17.62
CA PHE A 456 8.14 3.44 -16.90
C PHE A 456 7.55 4.48 -17.87
N ASN A 457 6.46 5.14 -17.48
CA ASN A 457 5.90 6.26 -18.27
C ASN A 457 6.89 7.41 -18.50
N THR A 458 7.99 7.44 -17.75
CA THR A 458 9.11 8.39 -17.91
C THR A 458 10.10 7.99 -19.01
N GLY A 459 9.88 6.87 -19.71
CA GLY A 459 10.76 6.37 -20.78
C GLY A 459 11.99 5.59 -20.28
N GLN A 460 12.13 5.39 -18.98
CA GLN A 460 13.27 4.69 -18.36
C GLN A 460 12.98 3.19 -18.23
N THR A 461 13.92 2.33 -18.60
CA THR A 461 13.76 0.86 -18.50
C THR A 461 14.02 0.36 -17.08
N ILE A 462 13.36 -0.73 -16.66
CA ILE A 462 13.62 -1.34 -15.34
C ILE A 462 15.09 -1.80 -15.24
N GLU A 463 15.70 -2.26 -16.33
CA GLU A 463 17.14 -2.61 -16.35
C GLU A 463 18.03 -1.40 -16.10
N ALA A 464 17.66 -0.19 -16.55
CA ALA A 464 18.41 1.03 -16.24
C ALA A 464 18.33 1.44 -14.76
N LEU A 465 17.38 0.86 -14.00
CA LEU A 465 17.28 1.00 -12.55
C LEU A 465 17.93 -0.17 -11.81
N LYS A 466 18.36 -1.21 -12.51
CA LYS A 466 19.05 -2.33 -11.90
C LYS A 466 20.42 -1.83 -11.41
N PRO A 467 20.78 -2.12 -10.15
CA PRO A 467 22.10 -1.83 -9.62
C PRO A 467 23.19 -2.44 -10.51
N ALA A 468 24.28 -1.70 -10.75
CA ALA A 468 25.35 -2.11 -11.68
C ALA A 468 26.04 -3.44 -11.29
N GLU A 469 25.90 -3.87 -10.04
CA GLU A 469 26.46 -5.11 -9.51
C GLU A 469 25.41 -5.92 -8.73
N ALA A 470 25.57 -7.26 -8.70
CA ALA A 470 24.70 -8.14 -7.94
C ALA A 470 24.75 -7.77 -6.44
N ASN A 471 23.59 -7.54 -5.83
CA ASN A 471 23.38 -7.13 -4.43
C ASN A 471 23.64 -5.66 -4.08
N ALA A 472 23.88 -4.76 -5.04
CA ALA A 472 23.88 -3.34 -4.73
C ALA A 472 22.43 -2.85 -4.49
N THR A 473 22.18 -2.04 -3.47
CA THR A 473 20.95 -1.23 -3.40
C THR A 473 21.26 0.08 -4.10
N ASN A 474 20.38 0.52 -5.01
CA ASN A 474 20.55 1.84 -5.63
C ASN A 474 20.41 2.88 -4.51
N GLY A 475 21.48 3.62 -4.22
CA GLY A 475 21.46 4.63 -3.16
C GLY A 475 20.38 5.69 -3.43
N ALA A 476 19.87 6.32 -2.37
CA ALA A 476 18.90 7.40 -2.51
C ALA A 476 19.45 8.49 -3.46
N PRO A 477 18.65 8.99 -4.43
CA PRO A 477 19.08 10.02 -5.35
C PRO A 477 19.64 11.26 -4.64
N ALA A 478 20.52 12.00 -5.32
CA ALA A 478 21.05 13.25 -4.79
C ALA A 478 19.91 14.22 -4.45
N GLY A 479 19.92 14.76 -3.23
CA GLY A 479 18.87 15.64 -2.71
C GLY A 479 17.71 14.96 -1.96
N THR A 480 17.62 13.62 -1.93
CA THR A 480 16.58 12.94 -1.12
C THR A 480 16.73 13.29 0.37
N PRO A 481 15.68 13.77 1.06
CA PRO A 481 15.75 14.05 2.49
C PRO A 481 15.98 12.77 3.31
N VAL A 482 17.00 12.78 4.16
CA VAL A 482 17.28 11.77 5.18
C VAL A 482 17.25 12.50 6.52
N GLY A 483 16.05 12.65 7.07
CA GLY A 483 15.79 13.62 8.15
C GLY A 483 15.99 15.05 7.64
N ASP A 484 16.80 15.84 8.36
CA ASP A 484 17.04 17.26 8.06
C ASP A 484 18.19 17.50 7.05
N LYS A 485 18.81 16.44 6.53
CA LYS A 485 19.92 16.52 5.57
C LYS A 485 19.59 15.80 4.26
N THR A 486 20.32 16.08 3.18
CA THR A 486 20.14 15.33 1.94
C THR A 486 20.96 14.04 1.93
N ALA A 487 20.56 13.06 1.11
CA ALA A 487 21.29 11.81 0.91
C ALA A 487 22.73 12.04 0.44
N THR A 488 22.97 13.10 -0.35
CA THR A 488 24.33 13.50 -0.75
C THR A 488 25.14 13.95 0.44
N ASP A 489 24.56 14.79 1.31
CA ASP A 489 25.24 15.26 2.52
C ASP A 489 25.58 14.08 3.43
N VAL A 490 24.63 13.16 3.64
CA VAL A 490 24.86 11.93 4.43
C VAL A 490 25.93 11.04 3.80
N SER A 491 25.93 10.85 2.48
CA SER A 491 26.96 10.05 1.81
C SER A 491 28.35 10.70 1.91
N SER A 492 28.40 12.03 1.86
CA SER A 492 29.65 12.79 2.00
C SER A 492 30.22 12.72 3.42
N THR A 493 29.38 12.40 4.41
CA THR A 493 29.84 12.16 5.77
C THR A 493 30.31 10.73 6.00
N VAL A 494 30.32 9.85 4.99
CA VAL A 494 30.77 8.45 5.14
C VAL A 494 31.95 8.15 4.20
N LYS A 495 33.05 7.64 4.76
CA LYS A 495 34.22 7.17 4.02
C LYS A 495 33.90 5.85 3.29
N ALA A 496 34.54 5.63 2.15
CA ALA A 496 34.55 4.31 1.51
C ALA A 496 35.08 3.25 2.51
N GLY A 497 34.23 2.30 2.88
CA GLY A 497 34.52 1.29 3.91
C GLY A 497 33.73 1.42 5.23
N GLY A 498 32.82 2.41 5.36
CA GLY A 498 31.80 2.41 6.42
C GLY A 498 32.13 3.20 7.71
N GLY A 499 33.01 4.19 7.65
CA GLY A 499 33.28 5.12 8.77
C GLY A 499 32.84 6.55 8.49
N VAL A 500 32.75 7.43 9.49
CA VAL A 500 32.36 8.85 9.29
C VAL A 500 33.57 9.69 8.80
N ALA A 501 33.35 10.63 7.87
CA ALA A 501 34.32 11.57 7.36
C ALA A 501 34.73 12.60 8.44
N THR A 502 36.01 12.98 8.44
CA THR A 502 36.57 13.89 9.45
C THR A 502 35.83 15.25 9.42
N ASP A 503 35.51 15.80 10.60
CA ASP A 503 34.88 17.12 10.81
C ASP A 503 33.43 17.31 10.30
N GLN A 504 32.73 16.23 9.95
CA GLN A 504 31.37 16.29 9.38
C GLN A 504 30.22 16.05 10.38
N VAL A 505 30.52 15.76 11.66
CA VAL A 505 29.52 15.61 12.72
C VAL A 505 29.89 16.49 13.91
N ALA A 506 29.30 17.69 13.94
CA ALA A 506 29.33 18.57 15.11
C ALA A 506 28.02 18.39 15.90
N THR A 507 27.93 17.34 16.71
CA THR A 507 26.84 17.21 17.70
C THR A 507 27.42 16.93 19.07
N ALA A 508 26.89 17.64 20.08
CA ALA A 508 27.31 17.58 21.48
C ALA A 508 27.06 16.22 22.17
N ALA A 509 26.56 15.22 21.44
CA ALA A 509 26.18 13.91 21.96
C ALA A 509 27.26 12.83 21.80
N ILE A 510 28.38 13.12 21.14
CA ILE A 510 29.57 12.26 21.21
C ILE A 510 30.54 12.91 22.19
N GLN A 511 30.40 12.56 23.47
CA GLN A 511 31.41 12.89 24.48
C GLN A 511 32.74 12.27 24.04
N ASN A 512 33.72 13.14 23.78
CA ASN A 512 35.08 12.76 23.44
C ASN A 512 35.71 12.15 24.70
N VAL A 513 35.51 10.83 24.88
CA VAL A 513 35.97 10.11 26.08
C VAL A 513 37.48 10.26 26.16
N ALA A 514 37.96 10.89 27.24
CA ALA A 514 39.39 10.92 27.57
C ALA A 514 39.93 9.49 27.51
N VAL A 515 40.91 9.24 26.64
CA VAL A 515 41.49 7.90 26.51
C VAL A 515 42.34 7.66 27.75
N SER A 516 41.78 7.00 28.77
CA SER A 516 42.59 6.47 29.86
C SER A 516 43.19 5.14 29.41
N LYS A 517 44.51 5.11 29.25
CA LYS A 517 45.23 3.87 28.97
C LYS A 517 45.92 3.43 30.25
N THR A 518 45.23 2.55 30.98
CA THR A 518 45.77 1.94 32.20
C THR A 518 46.59 0.71 31.81
N ASN A 519 47.91 0.79 31.98
CA ASN A 519 48.80 -0.35 31.76
C ASN A 519 49.24 -0.91 33.12
N TYR A 520 49.00 -2.19 33.34
CA TYR A 520 49.46 -2.89 34.54
C TYR A 520 50.82 -3.51 34.25
N THR A 521 51.83 -3.20 35.04
CA THR A 521 53.14 -3.88 34.95
C THR A 521 53.69 -4.05 36.35
N THR A 522 53.85 -5.31 36.76
CA THR A 522 54.55 -5.69 37.99
C THR A 522 56.02 -5.96 37.66
N LEU A 523 56.93 -5.26 38.33
CA LEU A 523 58.34 -5.64 38.32
C LEU A 523 58.50 -6.83 39.27
N SER A 524 58.89 -7.97 38.72
CA SER A 524 58.88 -9.25 39.46
C SER A 524 60.09 -9.47 40.37
N ASN A 525 61.11 -8.60 40.33
CA ASN A 525 62.33 -8.75 41.14
C ASN A 525 62.70 -7.45 41.89
N PRO A 526 63.19 -7.53 43.15
CA PRO A 526 63.67 -6.37 43.90
C PRO A 526 64.82 -5.65 43.20
N ILE A 527 64.76 -4.31 43.10
CA ILE A 527 65.82 -3.47 42.51
C ILE A 527 66.67 -2.86 43.63
N PRO A 528 68.01 -3.07 43.66
CA PRO A 528 68.88 -2.42 44.64
C PRO A 528 68.92 -0.89 44.47
N LEU A 529 68.84 -0.16 45.59
CA LEU A 529 68.88 1.30 45.66
C LEU A 529 70.17 1.79 46.33
N PRO A 530 71.29 1.88 45.60
CA PRO A 530 72.55 2.43 46.12
C PRO A 530 72.43 3.89 46.53
N ASP A 531 73.28 4.31 47.46
CA ASP A 531 73.30 5.69 47.96
C ASP A 531 73.75 6.69 46.89
N ALA A 532 73.10 7.86 46.87
CA ALA A 532 73.43 8.99 46.01
C ALA A 532 73.48 8.67 44.50
N VAL A 533 72.75 7.65 44.05
CA VAL A 533 72.62 7.28 42.63
C VAL A 533 71.14 7.30 42.24
N ASP A 534 70.85 7.87 41.07
CA ASP A 534 69.51 7.82 40.49
C ASP A 534 69.28 6.44 39.88
N VAL A 535 68.35 5.70 40.46
CA VAL A 535 67.97 4.38 39.97
C VAL A 535 66.66 4.51 39.20
N ASP A 536 66.65 4.07 37.94
CA ASP A 536 65.43 3.91 37.16
C ASP A 536 64.60 2.80 37.82
N ILE A 537 63.57 3.18 38.56
CA ILE A 537 62.61 2.23 39.14
C ILE A 537 61.73 1.67 38.02
N PHE A 538 61.38 2.52 37.05
CA PHE A 538 60.49 2.15 35.96
C PHE A 538 60.65 3.07 34.74
N SER A 539 60.33 2.53 33.56
CA SER A 539 60.28 3.26 32.28
C SER A 539 59.03 2.84 31.50
N LEU A 540 58.21 3.80 31.10
CA LEU A 540 56.99 3.60 30.32
C LEU A 540 57.03 4.39 29.04
N THR A 541 56.71 3.74 27.93
CA THR A 541 56.53 4.40 26.65
C THR A 541 55.05 4.46 26.31
N VAL A 542 54.52 5.67 26.15
CA VAL A 542 53.13 5.94 25.76
C VAL A 542 53.09 6.79 24.50
N THR A 543 52.11 6.52 23.64
CA THR A 543 51.82 7.38 22.49
C THR A 543 50.79 8.40 22.93
N LYS A 544 51.13 9.68 22.74
CA LYS A 544 50.27 10.83 22.96
C LYS A 544 49.60 11.18 21.64
N ASP A 545 48.28 11.29 21.65
CA ASP A 545 47.52 11.48 20.42
C ASP A 545 47.58 12.93 19.95
N GLU A 546 47.63 13.91 20.88
CA GLU A 546 47.58 15.33 20.53
C GLU A 546 48.57 16.19 21.32
N ALA A 547 49.18 17.18 20.68
CA ALA A 547 50.17 18.07 21.31
C ALA A 547 49.56 19.04 22.35
N SER A 548 48.26 19.34 22.22
CA SER A 548 47.55 20.35 23.02
C SER A 548 47.06 19.81 24.39
N SER A 549 46.99 18.50 24.56
CA SER A 549 46.44 17.84 25.75
C SER A 549 47.47 17.73 26.89
N LEU A 550 47.00 17.51 28.12
CA LEU A 550 47.84 17.25 29.29
C LEU A 550 48.05 15.75 29.46
N MET A 551 49.24 15.35 29.92
CA MET A 551 49.50 13.96 30.28
C MET A 551 49.59 13.83 31.79
N ARG A 552 48.64 13.11 32.38
CA ARG A 552 48.65 12.75 33.80
C ARG A 552 49.17 11.33 33.97
N ILE A 553 50.17 11.16 34.82
CA ILE A 553 50.78 9.87 35.14
C ILE A 553 50.62 9.64 36.63
N GLU A 554 50.00 8.54 36.99
CA GLU A 554 49.85 8.10 38.38
C GLU A 554 50.56 6.77 38.57
N ALA A 555 51.31 6.65 39.67
CA ALA A 555 52.04 5.46 40.05
C ALA A 555 51.89 5.18 41.53
N SER A 556 51.64 3.92 41.90
CA SER A 556 51.82 3.46 43.28
C SER A 556 53.09 2.64 43.39
N VAL A 557 53.99 2.92 44.34
CA VAL A 557 55.25 2.19 44.53
C VAL A 557 55.29 1.60 45.94
N ILE A 558 55.69 0.34 46.06
CA ILE A 558 55.95 -0.30 47.34
C ILE A 558 57.46 -0.28 47.61
N ILE A 559 57.87 0.17 48.79
CA ILE A 559 59.27 0.14 49.23
C ILE A 559 59.36 -0.73 50.46
N GLU A 560 60.36 -1.60 50.44
CA GLU A 560 60.64 -2.53 51.52
C GLU A 560 62.09 -2.34 51.98
N SER A 561 62.31 -2.22 53.29
CA SER A 561 63.66 -2.03 53.82
C SER A 561 63.77 -2.46 55.26
N ASP A 562 64.94 -2.99 55.61
CA ASP A 562 65.22 -3.44 56.97
C ASP A 562 65.79 -2.33 57.89
N ASP A 563 65.99 -1.11 57.37
CA ASP A 563 66.59 0.04 58.07
C ASP A 563 66.19 1.38 57.40
N ASP A 564 66.62 2.52 57.96
CA ASP A 564 66.20 3.87 57.59
C ASP A 564 66.42 4.19 56.09
N ILE A 565 65.44 4.87 55.47
CA ILE A 565 65.53 5.38 54.09
C ILE A 565 65.20 6.87 54.05
N ARG A 566 66.09 7.65 53.41
CA ARG A 566 65.79 9.00 52.92
C ARG A 566 66.01 9.07 51.42
N GLY A 567 65.08 9.66 50.68
CA GLY A 567 65.28 9.88 49.24
C GLY A 567 64.10 10.49 48.51
N ASP A 568 64.29 10.72 47.22
CA ASP A 568 63.37 11.47 46.36
C ASP A 568 62.93 10.66 45.15
N PHE A 569 61.62 10.70 44.88
CA PHE A 569 61.01 10.21 43.65
C PHE A 569 60.81 11.35 42.65
N THR A 570 61.35 11.16 41.46
CA THR A 570 61.30 12.15 40.37
C THR A 570 60.88 11.48 39.08
N PHE A 571 59.88 12.04 38.41
CA PHE A 571 59.49 11.65 37.07
C PHE A 571 60.24 12.47 36.03
N TYR A 572 60.74 11.79 35.00
CA TYR A 572 61.39 12.38 33.84
C TYR A 572 60.63 12.04 32.57
N ASN A 573 60.48 12.99 31.66
CA ASN A 573 60.02 12.73 30.29
C ASN A 573 61.21 12.42 29.35
N SER A 574 60.92 12.09 28.09
CA SER A 574 61.93 11.78 27.07
C SER A 574 62.82 12.98 26.70
N ALA A 575 62.36 14.21 26.97
CA ALA A 575 63.13 15.43 26.78
C ALA A 575 64.03 15.79 27.98
N GLY A 576 64.02 14.97 29.04
CA GLY A 576 64.82 15.19 30.25
C GLY A 576 64.24 16.19 31.25
N SER A 577 63.03 16.73 31.02
CA SER A 577 62.35 17.59 31.99
C SER A 577 61.93 16.77 33.20
N ALA A 578 62.37 17.22 34.38
CA ALA A 578 62.07 16.58 35.66
C ALA A 578 60.84 17.22 36.33
N SER A 579 59.96 16.40 36.87
CA SER A 579 58.98 16.80 37.86
C SER A 579 59.26 16.00 39.13
N GLN A 580 59.81 16.65 40.16
CA GLN A 580 59.96 16.03 41.47
C GLN A 580 58.59 16.01 42.13
N VAL A 581 58.15 14.83 42.55
CA VAL A 581 56.77 14.66 43.01
C VAL A 581 56.69 14.26 44.47
N TYR A 582 57.69 13.53 45.00
CA TYR A 582 57.59 13.04 46.36
C TYR A 582 58.92 12.74 47.03
N SER A 583 59.10 13.20 48.26
CA SER A 583 60.25 12.88 49.12
C SER A 583 59.80 11.96 50.25
N ILE A 584 60.63 10.97 50.59
CA ILE A 584 60.35 10.03 51.67
C ILE A 584 61.38 10.13 52.79
N PHE A 585 60.87 10.02 54.00
CA PHE A 585 61.67 9.74 55.18
C PHE A 585 61.01 8.60 55.95
N MET A 586 61.72 7.48 56.08
CA MET A 586 61.33 6.35 56.92
C MET A 586 62.40 6.15 57.99
N ASN A 587 61.97 6.07 59.25
CA ASN A 587 62.80 5.82 60.42
C ASN A 587 62.31 4.51 61.07
N GLY A 588 63.14 3.47 61.04
CA GLY A 588 62.76 2.12 61.36
C GLY A 588 63.90 1.32 61.96
N ALA A 589 63.86 1.11 63.27
CA ALA A 589 64.81 0.25 63.98
C ALA A 589 64.42 -1.24 63.88
N LEU A 590 65.28 -2.06 63.26
CA LEU A 590 65.44 -3.52 63.47
C LEU A 590 64.30 -4.46 62.99
N SER A 591 63.47 -4.09 62.00
CA SER A 591 62.55 -5.02 61.30
C SER A 591 62.26 -4.58 59.87
N THR A 592 61.85 -5.47 58.96
CA THR A 592 61.47 -5.12 57.57
C THR A 592 60.23 -4.23 57.54
N PHE A 593 60.41 -2.96 57.14
CA PHE A 593 59.34 -1.99 56.92
C PHE A 593 58.85 -2.08 55.48
N ARG A 594 57.53 -1.96 55.30
CA ARG A 594 56.87 -1.92 53.99
C ARG A 594 55.92 -0.74 53.94
N THR A 595 56.03 0.10 52.92
CA THR A 595 55.05 1.18 52.70
C THR A 595 54.65 1.28 51.23
N VAL A 596 53.45 1.80 50.99
CA VAL A 596 52.91 2.07 49.66
C VAL A 596 52.79 3.57 49.48
N ILE A 597 53.33 4.09 48.38
CA ILE A 597 53.36 5.51 48.07
C ILE A 597 52.64 5.72 46.76
N SER A 598 51.69 6.64 46.71
CA SER A 598 51.03 7.04 45.46
C SER A 598 51.56 8.40 45.00
N ILE A 599 51.98 8.47 43.74
CA ILE A 599 52.72 9.57 43.14
C ILE A 599 51.99 9.98 41.86
N THR A 600 51.73 11.27 41.67
CA THR A 600 51.04 11.81 40.48
C THR A 600 51.85 12.92 39.83
N ALA A 601 52.18 12.78 38.54
CA ALA A 601 52.85 13.80 37.74
C ALA A 601 51.93 14.32 36.63
N LEU A 602 52.02 15.61 36.33
CA LEU A 602 51.34 16.27 35.22
C LEU A 602 52.37 16.89 34.28
N PHE A 603 52.35 16.47 33.02
CA PHE A 603 53.20 17.02 31.98
C PHE A 603 52.37 17.81 30.97
N SER A 604 52.78 19.04 30.72
CA SER A 604 52.19 19.93 29.71
C SER A 604 53.23 20.29 28.64
N GLY A 605 52.78 20.70 27.46
CA GLY A 605 53.67 21.14 26.37
C GLY A 605 54.43 20.01 25.65
N LEU A 606 54.02 18.75 25.82
CA LEU A 606 54.57 17.61 25.08
C LEU A 606 53.93 17.53 23.68
N GLY A 607 54.72 17.31 22.63
CA GLY A 607 54.21 17.08 21.28
C GLY A 607 53.43 15.76 21.14
N ALA A 608 52.59 15.65 20.11
CA ALA A 608 51.94 14.39 19.75
C ALA A 608 52.98 13.35 19.28
N GLY A 609 52.74 12.07 19.55
CA GLY A 609 53.64 10.96 19.24
C GLY A 609 54.11 10.17 20.46
N THR A 610 55.04 9.25 20.25
CA THR A 610 55.53 8.35 21.30
C THR A 610 56.52 9.05 22.23
N THR A 611 56.24 9.05 23.54
CA THR A 611 57.09 9.61 24.60
C THR A 611 57.35 8.57 25.68
N THR A 612 58.59 8.57 26.20
CA THR A 612 59.00 7.66 27.29
C THR A 612 59.14 8.44 28.59
N HIS A 613 58.48 7.97 29.64
CA HIS A 613 58.50 8.53 30.97
C HIS A 613 59.15 7.57 31.96
N LYS A 614 60.06 8.09 32.79
CA LYS A 614 60.82 7.29 33.76
C LYS A 614 60.54 7.79 35.17
N LEU A 615 60.28 6.87 36.10
CA LEU A 615 60.30 7.15 37.53
C LEU A 615 61.66 6.74 38.07
N LYS A 616 62.36 7.71 38.66
CA LYS A 616 63.64 7.46 39.32
C LYS A 616 63.52 7.68 40.82
N PHE A 617 64.28 6.91 41.57
CA PHE A 617 64.51 7.14 42.99
C PHE A 617 65.98 7.47 43.21
N ARG A 618 66.24 8.55 43.95
CA ARG A 618 67.58 8.88 44.44
C ARG A 618 67.59 8.75 45.95
N ARG A 619 68.43 7.85 46.46
CA ARG A 619 68.65 7.72 47.90
C ARG A 619 69.63 8.79 48.37
N ASN A 620 69.31 9.46 49.47
CA ASN A 620 70.07 10.58 50.04
C ASN A 620 70.52 10.25 51.49
N GLY A 621 70.92 9.01 51.75
CA GLY A 621 71.30 8.49 53.08
C GLY A 621 70.37 7.39 53.61
N GLY A 622 70.91 6.52 54.45
CA GLY A 622 70.23 5.34 55.03
C GLY A 622 71.05 4.05 54.95
N ALA A 623 70.40 2.91 55.18
CA ALA A 623 70.98 1.56 55.28
C ALA A 623 71.94 1.13 54.15
N THR A 624 72.87 0.21 54.42
CA THR A 624 73.83 -0.30 53.41
C THR A 624 73.19 -1.10 52.27
N VAL A 625 72.02 -1.70 52.48
CA VAL A 625 71.28 -2.46 51.46
C VAL A 625 69.79 -2.07 51.52
N VAL A 626 69.31 -1.41 50.47
CA VAL A 626 67.90 -1.05 50.29
C VAL A 626 67.44 -1.62 48.96
N THR A 627 66.27 -2.25 48.92
CA THR A 627 65.68 -2.75 47.68
C THR A 627 64.28 -2.17 47.50
N ALA A 628 63.92 -1.79 46.27
CA ALA A 628 62.55 -1.41 45.95
C ALA A 628 61.83 -2.58 45.26
N ASN A 629 60.65 -2.93 45.78
CA ASN A 629 59.73 -3.88 45.16
C ASN A 629 58.58 -3.10 44.53
N ALA A 630 58.74 -2.68 43.28
CA ALA A 630 57.71 -1.90 42.60
C ALA A 630 56.55 -2.79 42.10
N ASN A 631 55.71 -3.28 43.02
CA ASN A 631 54.35 -3.69 42.69
C ASN A 631 53.55 -2.43 42.42
N SER A 632 53.52 -2.03 41.14
CA SER A 632 53.11 -0.69 40.78
C SER A 632 51.92 -0.68 39.83
N LEU A 633 50.87 0.00 40.28
CA LEU A 633 49.68 0.29 39.49
C LEU A 633 49.93 1.60 38.75
N PHE A 634 49.82 1.57 37.43
CA PHE A 634 50.02 2.75 36.60
C PHE A 634 48.78 3.09 35.80
N SER A 635 48.39 4.35 35.88
CA SER A 635 47.37 4.93 35.04
C SER A 635 47.99 6.11 34.30
N VAL A 636 47.94 6.06 32.97
CA VAL A 636 48.23 7.24 32.15
C VAL A 636 46.92 7.68 31.53
N ARG A 637 46.61 8.95 31.75
CA ARG A 637 45.46 9.60 31.14
C ARG A 637 45.94 10.78 30.33
N GLU A 638 45.59 10.77 29.04
CA GLU A 638 45.66 11.96 28.22
C GLU A 638 44.38 12.75 28.46
N GLU A 639 44.52 13.91 29.09
CA GLU A 639 43.42 14.83 29.36
C GLU A 639 43.42 15.89 28.27
N LYS A 640 42.54 15.74 27.29
CA LYS A 640 42.27 16.79 26.29
C LYS A 640 41.54 17.94 26.99
N LYS A 641 41.98 19.17 26.74
CA LYS A 641 41.30 20.36 27.25
C LYS A 641 39.94 20.55 26.61
#